data_AF-A0A847MA95-F1
#
_entry.id   AF-A0A847MA95-F1
#
_cell.length_a   1.000
_cell.length_b   1.000
_cell.length_c   1.000
_cell.angle_alpha   90.00
_cell.angle_beta   90.00
_cell.angle_gamma   90.00
#
_symmetry.space_group_name_H-M   'P 1'
#
loop_
_entity.id
_entity.type
_entity.pdbx_description
1 polymer ?
#
loop_
_entity_poly.entity_id
_entity_poly.type
_entity_poly.pdbx_seq_one_letter_code
_entity_poly.pdbx_strand_id
1 'polypeptide(L)'
;MKPQTALFLAVILCITASLANALTLDVAVLDLSKAEGQCIGERAVFDLLAAHPDFNPRWITDLQPDTLAGFSAVVLPDVHSTGNLADGWAQALRAYVEAGGGLVITHDSRGLPPHELFPEIEAVAGRHIGQRISSFTNHALTFGLGAFDAAFGDHWDMQPGPAGEAVATCAQDKAVVVVGQLGQGRVVRVGLCVGITGSGEQQVPEGMEARLMLNSVAWAAGTSPWHLADYGDVTVALEAQDEAVAQPEPVHVTVTVSVRAAEIAMPVRIVLRDEAGAQVSDASVVVEGRKQPGRGVYLRTQAQVELPTADLPDGRYTLSAEGEQVSAPQIAVNLRGQLMAEDRERTLRAREVLQNTVSKFVFNQGYEFNRDISLLDPYMAKIKETGFNTYDYSGGDIWREESFEMLEKVLDSAQRHGLMVWATFNPPSGSREIAEWELEKRQNYYYETVERFARLSLRYPNFVAFTCDDFDYNYGFFTTEMMAEMARRWRSINPDLYFLPLIYYGGITEEFMRTRGPYLDGVVFHFRANSYPPSYIDNYDPKDFDMYGDVQRYEFKRIRHIVGDKLLISGVYIWYYEKGWGVLTPDEQNPSVEHIVRDAAQKFEISHDYAIGTRIYGLGIDHPAYEAMGDLQKQWEHEGSDWGRADISDPEKEVRKYRVALDNPPYFATLLQRPSELSEQLLRQLDVPQIDLHWRMMEDAFDPHEGR
;
A
#
# COMPACT_ATOMS: atom_id res chain seq x y z
N MET A 1 43.27 19.64 16.35
CA MET A 1 41.86 19.98 16.04
C MET A 1 41.77 20.32 14.56
N LYS A 2 41.01 19.53 13.80
CA LYS A 2 41.04 19.42 12.34
C LYS A 2 40.04 20.39 11.66
N PRO A 3 40.28 20.78 10.40
CA PRO A 3 39.61 21.87 9.68
C PRO A 3 38.22 21.52 9.11
N GLN A 4 37.43 20.69 9.81
CA GLN A 4 36.10 20.26 9.36
C GLN A 4 34.96 21.19 9.81
N THR A 5 35.22 22.11 10.74
CA THR A 5 34.21 23.06 11.24
C THR A 5 34.01 24.28 10.34
N ALA A 6 34.93 24.57 9.42
CA ALA A 6 34.84 25.73 8.52
C ALA A 6 33.92 25.48 7.30
N LEU A 7 33.76 24.21 6.87
CA LEU A 7 32.90 23.88 5.73
C LEU A 7 31.41 23.85 6.11
N PHE A 8 31.09 23.51 7.37
CA PHE A 8 29.71 23.53 7.87
C PHE A 8 29.17 24.95 8.09
N LEU A 9 30.02 25.94 8.42
CA LEU A 9 29.58 27.34 8.53
C LEU A 9 29.36 28.01 7.16
N ALA A 10 30.10 27.62 6.12
CA ALA A 10 29.93 28.18 4.78
C ALA A 10 28.66 27.67 4.08
N VAL A 11 28.24 26.43 4.35
CA VAL A 11 26.97 25.88 3.84
C VAL A 11 25.77 26.47 4.58
N ILE A 12 25.90 26.74 5.89
CA ILE A 12 24.83 27.42 6.65
C ILE A 12 24.72 28.91 6.27
N LEU A 13 25.82 29.59 5.91
CA LEU A 13 25.74 30.97 5.38
C LEU A 13 25.21 31.06 3.94
N CYS A 14 25.30 29.98 3.14
CA CYS A 14 24.66 29.95 1.81
C CYS A 14 23.17 29.55 1.87
N ILE A 15 22.74 28.84 2.91
CA ILE A 15 21.32 28.50 3.13
C ILE A 15 20.56 29.66 3.78
N THR A 16 21.21 30.52 4.58
CA THR A 16 20.58 31.73 5.14
C THR A 16 20.64 32.95 4.22
N ALA A 17 21.35 32.89 3.09
CA ALA A 17 21.32 33.92 2.05
C ALA A 17 20.24 33.70 0.96
N SER A 18 19.45 32.61 1.07
CA SER A 18 18.26 32.38 0.24
C SER A 18 16.96 32.80 0.97
N LEU A 19 17.07 33.42 2.14
CA LEU A 19 15.95 34.09 2.81
C LEU A 19 15.59 35.35 2.02
N ALA A 20 14.57 35.22 1.18
CA ALA A 20 13.66 36.28 0.77
C ALA A 20 14.32 37.58 0.29
N ASN A 21 14.95 37.55 -0.89
CA ASN A 21 14.52 38.57 -1.85
C ASN A 21 13.19 38.05 -2.40
N ALA A 22 12.08 38.39 -1.73
CA ALA A 22 10.78 38.33 -2.38
C ALA A 22 10.92 39.22 -3.63
N LEU A 23 11.03 38.60 -4.80
CA LEU A 23 10.99 39.30 -6.07
C LEU A 23 9.61 39.94 -6.15
N THR A 24 9.53 41.21 -5.77
CA THR A 24 8.33 42.00 -5.92
C THR A 24 8.01 42.08 -7.41
N LEU A 25 6.75 41.86 -7.75
CA LEU A 25 6.27 41.93 -9.12
C LEU A 25 6.18 43.40 -9.53
N ASP A 26 6.97 43.83 -10.49
CA ASP A 26 6.81 45.15 -11.12
C ASP A 26 5.54 45.14 -11.98
N VAL A 27 4.53 45.91 -11.56
CA VAL A 27 3.22 45.95 -12.23
C VAL A 27 2.95 47.36 -12.74
N ALA A 28 2.50 47.48 -13.98
CA ALA A 28 2.03 48.76 -14.51
C ALA A 28 0.52 48.90 -14.33
N VAL A 29 0.05 50.06 -13.89
CA VAL A 29 -1.36 50.44 -13.93
C VAL A 29 -1.52 51.63 -14.87
N LEU A 30 -2.37 51.48 -15.88
CA LEU A 30 -2.57 52.51 -16.90
C LEU A 30 -3.40 53.69 -16.34
N ASP A 31 -2.83 54.89 -16.41
CA ASP A 31 -3.50 56.18 -16.16
C ASP A 31 -3.55 57.00 -17.45
N LEU A 32 -4.76 57.20 -17.97
CA LEU A 32 -5.00 57.96 -19.20
C LEU A 32 -5.29 59.45 -18.97
N SER A 33 -5.23 59.94 -17.73
CA SER A 33 -5.50 61.36 -17.41
C SER A 33 -4.59 62.32 -18.19
N LYS A 34 -3.35 61.92 -18.48
CA LYS A 34 -2.41 62.71 -19.28
C LYS A 34 -2.55 62.54 -20.80
N ALA A 35 -3.24 61.50 -21.24
CA ALA A 35 -3.50 61.23 -22.65
C ALA A 35 -4.84 61.81 -23.12
N GLU A 36 -5.56 62.59 -22.30
CA GLU A 36 -6.95 63.00 -22.57
C GLU A 36 -7.91 61.81 -22.76
N GLY A 37 -7.52 60.63 -22.27
CA GLY A 37 -8.35 59.44 -22.23
C GLY A 37 -9.09 59.30 -20.90
N GLN A 38 -9.79 58.18 -20.72
CA GLN A 38 -10.58 57.90 -19.54
C GLN A 38 -10.40 56.43 -19.12
N CYS A 39 -9.90 56.24 -17.90
CA CYS A 39 -9.99 55.00 -17.13
C CYS A 39 -10.90 55.24 -15.92
N ILE A 40 -11.44 54.17 -15.35
CA ILE A 40 -12.20 54.22 -14.11
C ILE A 40 -11.68 53.13 -13.16
N GLY A 41 -11.52 53.46 -11.87
CA GLY A 41 -11.09 52.51 -10.83
C GLY A 41 -9.58 52.30 -10.75
N GLU A 42 -8.81 52.96 -11.63
CA GLU A 42 -7.35 52.85 -11.73
C GLU A 42 -6.66 53.16 -10.40
N ARG A 43 -7.10 54.17 -9.66
CA ARG A 43 -6.49 54.56 -8.38
C ARG A 43 -6.75 53.53 -7.29
N ALA A 44 -7.98 53.01 -7.22
CA ALA A 44 -8.35 51.98 -6.25
C ALA A 44 -7.57 50.67 -6.48
N VAL A 45 -7.38 50.28 -7.74
CA VAL A 45 -6.57 49.13 -8.12
C VAL A 45 -5.08 49.36 -7.81
N PHE A 46 -4.56 50.55 -8.10
CA PHE A 46 -3.19 50.92 -7.77
C PHE A 46 -2.95 50.85 -6.25
N ASP A 47 -3.84 51.44 -5.46
CA ASP A 47 -3.75 51.48 -4.00
C ASP A 47 -3.84 50.06 -3.39
N LEU A 48 -4.67 49.17 -3.97
CA LEU A 48 -4.73 47.75 -3.58
C LEU A 48 -3.37 47.05 -3.79
N LEU A 49 -2.78 47.20 -4.98
CA LEU A 49 -1.49 46.59 -5.29
C LEU A 49 -0.37 47.18 -4.43
N ALA A 50 -0.38 48.50 -4.20
CA ALA A 50 0.65 49.20 -3.43
C ALA A 50 0.63 48.82 -1.94
N ALA A 51 -0.54 48.40 -1.43
CA ALA A 51 -0.69 47.93 -0.06
C ALA A 51 -0.17 46.50 0.17
N HIS A 52 0.02 45.70 -0.89
CA HIS A 52 0.40 44.30 -0.80
C HIS A 52 1.91 44.12 -1.05
N PRO A 53 2.66 43.41 -0.16
CA PRO A 53 4.12 43.42 -0.15
C PRO A 53 4.78 42.80 -1.39
N ASP A 54 4.08 41.92 -2.10
CA ASP A 54 4.62 41.22 -3.29
C ASP A 54 4.47 42.01 -4.60
N PHE A 55 3.85 43.19 -4.59
CA PHE A 55 3.65 44.01 -5.78
C PHE A 55 4.35 45.36 -5.66
N ASN A 56 4.90 45.84 -6.77
CA ASN A 56 5.48 47.17 -6.91
C ASN A 56 4.77 47.90 -8.07
N PRO A 57 3.55 48.42 -7.85
CA PRO A 57 2.80 49.06 -8.92
C PRO A 57 3.40 50.41 -9.31
N ARG A 58 3.42 50.73 -10.61
CA ARG A 58 3.81 52.04 -11.14
C ARG A 58 2.79 52.53 -12.15
N TRP A 59 2.58 53.84 -12.15
CA TRP A 59 1.75 54.51 -13.14
C TRP A 59 2.46 54.53 -14.50
N ILE A 60 1.74 54.14 -15.54
CA ILE A 60 2.15 54.38 -16.93
C ILE A 60 1.07 55.21 -17.63
N THR A 61 1.50 56.04 -18.59
CA THR A 61 0.60 56.94 -19.34
C THR A 61 0.64 56.69 -20.84
N ASP A 62 1.41 55.69 -21.26
CA ASP A 62 1.55 55.23 -22.64
C ASP A 62 1.76 53.70 -22.64
N LEU A 63 1.58 53.10 -23.81
CA LEU A 63 1.69 51.66 -24.03
C LEU A 63 2.78 51.35 -25.06
N GLN A 64 3.87 52.12 -25.06
CA GLN A 64 4.98 51.91 -25.97
C GLN A 64 5.86 50.72 -25.53
N PRO A 65 6.51 50.01 -26.46
CA PRO A 65 7.32 48.84 -26.13
C PRO A 65 8.37 49.08 -25.02
N ASP A 66 9.06 50.21 -25.07
CA ASP A 66 10.10 50.57 -24.07
C ASP A 66 9.51 50.73 -22.66
N THR A 67 8.27 51.23 -22.56
CA THR A 67 7.54 51.35 -21.30
C THR A 67 7.10 49.98 -20.79
N LEU A 68 6.52 49.16 -21.67
CA LEU A 68 5.96 47.84 -21.31
C LEU A 68 7.04 46.83 -20.88
N ALA A 69 8.22 46.87 -21.49
CA ALA A 69 9.31 45.93 -21.23
C ALA A 69 9.81 45.91 -19.77
N GLY A 70 9.52 46.96 -18.99
CA GLY A 70 9.92 47.07 -17.58
C GLY A 70 9.00 46.38 -16.57
N PHE A 71 7.92 45.73 -17.01
CA PHE A 71 6.88 45.22 -16.13
C PHE A 71 6.57 43.74 -16.37
N SER A 72 6.34 42.99 -15.29
CA SER A 72 5.90 41.59 -15.34
C SER A 72 4.42 41.48 -15.68
N ALA A 73 3.62 42.47 -15.29
CA ALA A 73 2.22 42.57 -15.70
C ALA A 73 1.77 44.02 -15.90
N VAL A 74 0.78 44.20 -16.76
CA VAL A 74 0.11 45.48 -17.05
C VAL A 74 -1.37 45.33 -16.74
N VAL A 75 -1.95 46.33 -16.06
CA VAL A 75 -3.37 46.38 -15.72
C VAL A 75 -4.04 47.50 -16.50
N LEU A 76 -5.13 47.16 -17.20
CA LEU A 76 -6.02 48.07 -17.92
C LEU A 76 -7.35 48.20 -17.15
N PRO A 77 -7.45 49.15 -16.20
CA PRO A 77 -8.63 49.34 -15.37
C PRO A 77 -9.72 50.13 -16.11
N ASP A 78 -10.84 49.47 -16.40
CA ASP A 78 -12.07 50.04 -16.99
C ASP A 78 -11.85 51.23 -17.96
N VAL A 79 -11.20 50.97 -19.09
CA VAL A 79 -10.79 51.98 -20.08
C VAL A 79 -11.96 52.32 -21.01
N HIS A 80 -12.49 53.54 -20.89
CA HIS A 80 -13.61 54.05 -21.70
C HIS A 80 -13.15 54.80 -22.97
N SER A 81 -11.95 55.41 -22.93
CA SER A 81 -11.37 56.16 -24.07
C SER A 81 -9.85 56.19 -23.97
N THR A 82 -9.14 55.97 -25.09
CA THR A 82 -7.67 56.02 -25.12
C THR A 82 -7.11 57.42 -25.30
N GLY A 83 -7.95 58.41 -25.60
CA GLY A 83 -7.48 59.76 -25.93
C GLY A 83 -6.40 59.74 -27.02
N ASN A 84 -5.28 60.40 -26.75
CA ASN A 84 -4.13 60.62 -27.64
C ASN A 84 -3.00 59.58 -27.47
N LEU A 85 -3.32 58.33 -27.10
CA LEU A 85 -2.31 57.27 -27.18
C LEU A 85 -1.74 57.17 -28.61
N ALA A 86 -0.44 56.94 -28.71
CA ALA A 86 0.24 56.83 -29.99
C ALA A 86 -0.29 55.66 -30.83
N ASP A 87 -0.29 55.84 -32.15
CA ASP A 87 -0.65 54.81 -33.10
C ASP A 87 0.14 53.51 -32.85
N GLY A 88 -0.51 52.36 -33.03
CA GLY A 88 0.14 51.05 -32.87
C GLY A 88 0.19 50.49 -31.43
N TRP A 89 -0.40 51.18 -30.45
CA TRP A 89 -0.39 50.75 -29.04
C TRP A 89 -0.98 49.34 -28.82
N ALA A 90 -2.01 48.96 -29.59
CA ALA A 90 -2.65 47.65 -29.48
C ALA A 90 -1.70 46.53 -29.92
N GLN A 91 -0.95 46.76 -31.01
CA GLN A 91 0.08 45.84 -31.49
C GLN A 91 1.24 45.75 -30.50
N ALA A 92 1.63 46.86 -29.87
CA ALA A 92 2.67 46.87 -28.84
C ALA A 92 2.26 46.04 -27.61
N LEU A 93 1.03 46.17 -27.13
CA LEU A 93 0.49 45.34 -26.05
C LEU A 93 0.47 43.86 -26.41
N ARG A 94 0.04 43.52 -27.63
CA ARG A 94 0.00 42.13 -28.08
C ARG A 94 1.40 41.54 -28.18
N ALA A 95 2.36 42.27 -28.74
CA ALA A 95 3.76 41.87 -28.81
C ALA A 95 4.38 41.68 -27.41
N TYR A 96 4.02 42.53 -26.45
CA TYR A 96 4.43 42.39 -25.05
C TYR A 96 3.92 41.08 -24.44
N VAL A 97 2.64 40.74 -24.62
CA VAL A 97 2.08 39.47 -24.14
C VAL A 97 2.73 38.28 -24.85
N GLU A 98 2.85 38.30 -26.18
CA GLU A 98 3.50 37.22 -26.94
C GLU A 98 4.94 36.94 -26.45
N ALA A 99 5.65 37.98 -26.02
CA ALA A 99 7.01 37.92 -25.50
C ALA A 99 7.12 37.46 -24.03
N GLY A 100 6.01 37.22 -23.31
CA GLY A 100 6.01 36.77 -21.92
C GLY A 100 5.34 37.72 -20.93
N GLY A 101 4.86 38.87 -21.37
CA GLY A 101 4.19 39.86 -20.53
C GLY A 101 2.83 39.40 -20.02
N GLY A 102 2.47 39.82 -18.82
CA GLY A 102 1.15 39.60 -18.23
C GLY A 102 0.19 40.74 -18.50
N LEU A 103 -1.07 40.45 -18.81
CA LEU A 103 -2.09 41.48 -19.01
C LEU A 103 -3.37 41.19 -18.22
N VAL A 104 -3.83 42.15 -17.43
CA VAL A 104 -5.12 42.09 -16.73
C VAL A 104 -6.03 43.19 -17.26
N ILE A 105 -7.20 42.82 -17.74
CA ILE A 105 -8.16 43.73 -18.37
C ILE A 105 -9.48 43.66 -17.60
N THR A 106 -9.95 44.79 -17.05
CA THR A 106 -11.20 44.83 -16.25
C THR A 106 -12.37 45.52 -16.99
N HIS A 107 -13.60 45.13 -16.70
CA HIS A 107 -14.87 45.73 -17.14
C HIS A 107 -14.93 46.32 -18.57
N ASP A 108 -15.15 47.62 -18.79
CA ASP A 108 -15.31 48.27 -20.09
C ASP A 108 -13.99 48.53 -20.82
N SER A 109 -12.83 48.06 -20.32
CA SER A 109 -11.57 47.98 -21.08
C SER A 109 -11.63 47.04 -22.30
N ARG A 110 -12.84 46.74 -22.79
CA ARG A 110 -13.15 46.07 -24.04
C ARG A 110 -12.55 46.91 -25.15
N GLY A 111 -11.48 46.38 -25.76
CA GLY A 111 -10.66 47.03 -26.78
C GLY A 111 -11.45 48.04 -27.59
N LEU A 112 -11.03 49.31 -27.51
CA LEU A 112 -11.65 50.39 -28.25
C LEU A 112 -11.76 50.04 -29.74
N PRO A 113 -12.78 50.55 -30.42
CA PRO A 113 -13.18 49.98 -31.69
C PRO A 113 -12.10 49.99 -32.79
N PRO A 114 -12.09 48.94 -33.63
CA PRO A 114 -13.06 47.85 -33.63
C PRO A 114 -12.44 46.47 -33.29
N HIS A 115 -12.13 46.28 -32.02
CA HIS A 115 -12.36 45.07 -31.18
C HIS A 115 -11.48 43.81 -31.27
N GLU A 116 -11.31 43.25 -30.06
CA GLU A 116 -10.63 42.01 -29.63
C GLU A 116 -9.10 42.09 -29.69
N LEU A 117 -8.48 42.57 -28.60
CA LEU A 117 -7.01 42.49 -28.44
C LEU A 117 -6.54 41.03 -28.47
N PHE A 118 -7.37 40.11 -27.98
CA PHE A 118 -7.08 38.68 -27.82
C PHE A 118 -8.29 37.79 -28.15
N PRO A 119 -8.87 37.84 -29.37
CA PRO A 119 -10.07 37.07 -29.76
C PRO A 119 -9.92 35.55 -29.54
N GLU A 120 -8.68 35.07 -29.48
CA GLU A 120 -8.38 33.67 -29.20
C GLU A 120 -8.68 33.28 -27.74
N ILE A 121 -8.67 34.24 -26.82
CA ILE A 121 -8.84 34.03 -25.38
C ILE A 121 -10.29 34.31 -24.99
N GLU A 122 -10.90 35.38 -25.48
CA GLU A 122 -12.25 35.76 -25.10
C GLU A 122 -13.02 36.47 -26.22
N ALA A 123 -14.34 36.36 -26.14
CA ALA A 123 -15.27 37.25 -26.81
C ALA A 123 -16.29 37.75 -25.79
N VAL A 124 -16.74 38.99 -25.95
CA VAL A 124 -17.74 39.58 -25.05
C VAL A 124 -19.13 39.12 -25.47
N ALA A 125 -19.85 38.44 -24.58
CA ALA A 125 -21.18 37.90 -24.87
C ALA A 125 -22.30 38.91 -24.59
N GLY A 126 -22.18 39.70 -23.52
CA GLY A 126 -23.21 40.70 -23.16
C GLY A 126 -23.02 41.31 -21.77
N ARG A 127 -23.80 42.36 -21.47
CA ARG A 127 -23.82 42.99 -20.15
C ARG A 127 -24.82 42.27 -19.24
N HIS A 128 -24.43 42.01 -18.00
CA HIS A 128 -25.29 41.39 -17.02
C HIS A 128 -25.48 42.29 -15.80
N ILE A 129 -26.73 42.61 -15.46
CA ILE A 129 -27.06 43.34 -14.23
C ILE A 129 -27.16 42.31 -13.09
N GLY A 130 -26.17 42.32 -12.21
CA GLY A 130 -26.04 41.37 -11.10
C GLY A 130 -24.64 41.41 -10.51
N GLN A 131 -24.54 41.16 -9.20
CA GLN A 131 -23.29 41.28 -8.45
C GLN A 131 -22.69 39.93 -8.06
N ARG A 132 -23.49 38.87 -8.04
CA ARG A 132 -23.12 37.59 -7.46
C ARG A 132 -22.18 36.78 -8.35
N ILE A 133 -20.99 36.49 -7.84
CA ILE A 133 -20.05 35.50 -8.37
C ILE A 133 -20.14 34.25 -7.52
N SER A 134 -20.53 33.13 -8.13
CA SER A 134 -21.02 31.95 -7.41
C SER A 134 -20.11 30.74 -7.49
N SER A 135 -19.36 30.60 -8.58
CA SER A 135 -18.67 29.36 -8.90
C SER A 135 -17.33 29.64 -9.58
N PHE A 136 -16.37 28.76 -9.29
CA PHE A 136 -15.00 28.87 -9.74
C PHE A 136 -14.54 27.51 -10.24
N THR A 137 -13.80 27.49 -11.35
CA THR A 137 -13.14 26.25 -11.79
C THR A 137 -11.89 26.00 -10.97
N ASN A 138 -11.34 24.80 -11.10
CA ASN A 138 -10.08 24.41 -10.48
C ASN A 138 -8.89 25.01 -11.25
N HIS A 139 -8.63 26.30 -11.05
CA HIS A 139 -7.58 27.05 -11.75
C HIS A 139 -6.70 27.82 -10.74
N ALA A 140 -5.43 28.05 -11.07
CA ALA A 140 -4.51 28.67 -10.12
C ALA A 140 -4.96 30.05 -9.64
N LEU A 141 -5.54 30.85 -10.54
CA LEU A 141 -6.13 32.17 -10.25
C LEU A 141 -7.25 32.11 -9.20
N THR A 142 -8.03 31.02 -9.15
CA THR A 142 -9.20 30.92 -8.27
C THR A 142 -8.87 30.42 -6.88
N PHE A 143 -7.58 30.19 -6.59
CA PHE A 143 -7.12 29.70 -5.30
C PHE A 143 -7.56 30.61 -4.14
N GLY A 144 -8.23 30.02 -3.15
CA GLY A 144 -8.72 30.74 -1.96
C GLY A 144 -9.87 31.71 -2.23
N LEU A 145 -10.53 31.64 -3.41
CA LEU A 145 -11.74 32.40 -3.69
C LEU A 145 -12.98 31.61 -3.25
N GLY A 146 -13.88 32.30 -2.55
CA GLY A 146 -15.24 31.83 -2.26
C GLY A 146 -16.27 32.74 -2.94
N ALA A 147 -17.52 32.29 -3.00
CA ALA A 147 -18.60 33.06 -3.62
C ALA A 147 -18.81 34.42 -2.93
N PHE A 148 -18.94 35.49 -3.71
CA PHE A 148 -19.01 36.87 -3.24
C PHE A 148 -19.90 37.74 -4.12
N ASP A 149 -20.26 38.92 -3.63
CA ASP A 149 -20.95 39.95 -4.41
C ASP A 149 -19.94 41.04 -4.78
N ALA A 150 -19.82 41.35 -6.07
CA ALA A 150 -18.99 42.44 -6.58
C ALA A 150 -19.53 43.80 -6.11
N ALA A 151 -18.65 44.77 -5.85
CA ALA A 151 -19.06 46.07 -5.35
C ALA A 151 -19.91 46.86 -6.37
N PHE A 152 -19.60 46.74 -7.67
CA PHE A 152 -20.34 47.36 -8.75
C PHE A 152 -21.58 46.54 -9.15
N GLY A 153 -22.61 47.22 -9.68
CA GLY A 153 -23.94 46.62 -9.90
C GLY A 153 -24.06 45.70 -11.12
N ASP A 154 -23.06 45.67 -11.99
CA ASP A 154 -23.03 44.84 -13.19
C ASP A 154 -21.65 44.31 -13.51
N HIS A 155 -21.63 43.40 -14.48
CA HIS A 155 -20.42 42.85 -15.05
C HIS A 155 -20.64 42.43 -16.51
N TRP A 156 -19.54 42.13 -17.20
CA TRP A 156 -19.58 41.55 -18.53
C TRP A 156 -19.58 40.03 -18.49
N ASP A 157 -20.57 39.47 -19.18
CA ASP A 157 -20.59 38.06 -19.56
C ASP A 157 -19.60 37.84 -20.71
N MET A 158 -18.78 36.81 -20.59
CA MET A 158 -17.79 36.43 -21.59
C MET A 158 -18.06 35.05 -22.15
N GLN A 159 -17.58 34.86 -23.37
CA GLN A 159 -17.46 33.58 -24.02
C GLN A 159 -15.97 33.27 -24.18
N PRO A 160 -15.45 32.19 -23.57
CA PRO A 160 -14.08 31.77 -23.81
C PRO A 160 -13.83 31.49 -25.29
N GLY A 161 -12.73 32.02 -25.81
CA GLY A 161 -12.20 31.70 -27.13
C GLY A 161 -11.51 30.33 -27.15
N PRO A 162 -10.96 29.89 -28.31
CA PRO A 162 -10.32 28.58 -28.45
C PRO A 162 -9.09 28.36 -27.56
N ALA A 163 -8.44 29.43 -27.10
CA ALA A 163 -7.31 29.43 -26.17
C ALA A 163 -7.69 30.01 -24.79
N GLY A 164 -8.99 30.18 -24.53
CA GLY A 164 -9.52 30.73 -23.29
C GLY A 164 -10.19 29.69 -22.39
N GLU A 165 -10.12 29.91 -21.09
CA GLU A 165 -10.82 29.13 -20.06
C GLU A 165 -11.65 30.07 -19.17
N ALA A 166 -12.94 29.78 -19.00
CA ALA A 166 -13.75 30.45 -17.98
C ALA A 166 -13.40 29.91 -16.60
N VAL A 167 -12.93 30.77 -15.70
CA VAL A 167 -12.48 30.38 -14.35
C VAL A 167 -13.40 30.86 -13.24
N ALA A 168 -14.26 31.84 -13.49
CA ALA A 168 -15.31 32.24 -12.56
C ALA A 168 -16.62 32.50 -13.31
N THR A 169 -17.74 32.10 -12.72
CA THR A 169 -19.08 32.32 -13.28
C THR A 169 -20.03 33.00 -12.28
N CYS A 170 -21.00 33.74 -12.82
CA CYS A 170 -22.07 34.34 -12.04
C CYS A 170 -23.16 33.31 -11.69
N ALA A 171 -24.16 33.75 -10.92
CA ALA A 171 -25.28 32.90 -10.49
C ALA A 171 -26.14 32.31 -11.64
N GLN A 172 -25.96 32.77 -12.88
CA GLN A 172 -26.60 32.25 -14.09
C GLN A 172 -25.64 31.42 -14.95
N ASP A 173 -24.54 30.94 -14.37
CA ASP A 173 -23.50 30.12 -15.01
C ASP A 173 -22.83 30.78 -16.23
N LYS A 174 -22.84 32.11 -16.29
CA LYS A 174 -22.13 32.86 -17.34
C LYS A 174 -20.74 33.21 -16.88
N ALA A 175 -19.75 33.14 -17.78
CA ALA A 175 -18.36 33.42 -17.45
C ALA A 175 -18.15 34.91 -17.15
N VAL A 176 -17.54 35.20 -16.01
CA VAL A 176 -17.20 36.56 -15.53
C VAL A 176 -15.69 36.74 -15.39
N VAL A 177 -14.92 35.66 -15.33
CA VAL A 177 -13.46 35.71 -15.46
C VAL A 177 -13.05 34.68 -16.49
N VAL A 178 -12.31 35.12 -17.51
CA VAL A 178 -11.72 34.26 -18.54
C VAL A 178 -10.22 34.47 -18.56
N VAL A 179 -9.46 33.40 -18.66
CA VAL A 179 -7.99 33.43 -18.72
C VAL A 179 -7.50 32.75 -19.98
N GLY A 180 -6.31 33.10 -20.45
CA GLY A 180 -5.68 32.39 -21.56
C GLY A 180 -4.19 32.72 -21.68
N GLN A 181 -3.52 31.95 -22.54
CA GLN A 181 -2.10 32.12 -22.85
C GLN A 181 -1.94 32.47 -24.33
N LEU A 182 -1.12 33.48 -24.63
CA LEU A 182 -0.71 33.83 -25.99
C LEU A 182 0.81 33.92 -26.05
N GLY A 183 1.44 33.09 -26.89
CA GLY A 183 2.89 32.96 -26.90
C GLY A 183 3.41 32.53 -25.53
N GLN A 184 4.30 33.32 -24.94
CA GLN A 184 4.85 33.06 -23.61
C GLN A 184 4.09 33.80 -22.48
N GLY A 185 3.20 34.74 -22.80
CA GLY A 185 2.51 35.56 -21.82
C GLY A 185 1.07 35.13 -21.55
N ARG A 186 0.46 35.78 -20.55
CA ARG A 186 -0.82 35.40 -19.96
C ARG A 186 -1.77 36.59 -19.95
N VAL A 187 -3.04 36.34 -20.27
CA VAL A 187 -4.10 37.35 -20.27
C VAL A 187 -5.19 36.92 -19.31
N VAL A 188 -5.60 37.84 -18.44
CA VAL A 188 -6.75 37.69 -17.56
C VAL A 188 -7.79 38.74 -17.92
N ARG A 189 -8.99 38.27 -18.23
CA ARG A 189 -10.14 39.11 -18.43
C ARG A 189 -11.08 39.02 -17.24
N VAL A 190 -11.31 40.16 -16.59
CA VAL A 190 -12.21 40.29 -15.44
C VAL A 190 -13.41 41.13 -15.85
N GLY A 191 -14.60 40.55 -15.86
CA GLY A 191 -15.84 41.24 -16.25
C GLY A 191 -16.31 42.29 -15.23
N LEU A 192 -15.75 42.28 -14.01
CA LEU A 192 -16.10 43.18 -12.91
C LEU A 192 -15.48 44.58 -13.06
N CYS A 193 -16.21 45.61 -12.63
CA CYS A 193 -15.70 46.98 -12.48
C CYS A 193 -14.93 47.12 -11.15
N VAL A 194 -13.76 46.46 -11.09
CA VAL A 194 -12.95 46.40 -9.88
C VAL A 194 -12.49 47.79 -9.47
N GLY A 195 -12.71 48.14 -8.21
CA GLY A 195 -12.31 49.43 -7.64
C GLY A 195 -13.42 50.50 -7.70
N ILE A 196 -14.65 50.11 -8.08
CA ILE A 196 -15.82 50.99 -8.13
C ILE A 196 -16.98 50.43 -7.31
N THR A 197 -17.61 51.28 -6.52
CA THR A 197 -18.78 50.94 -5.72
C THR A 197 -20.07 51.01 -6.55
N GLY A 198 -21.17 50.44 -6.04
CA GLY A 198 -22.49 50.56 -6.68
C GLY A 198 -23.00 52.00 -6.85
N SER A 199 -22.43 53.00 -6.16
CA SER A 199 -22.72 54.43 -6.38
C SER A 199 -21.85 55.08 -7.48
N GLY A 200 -20.90 54.35 -8.06
CA GLY A 200 -19.97 54.85 -9.07
C GLY A 200 -18.73 55.57 -8.50
N GLU A 201 -18.47 55.44 -7.20
CA GLU A 201 -17.31 56.05 -6.53
C GLU A 201 -16.10 55.11 -6.55
N GLN A 202 -14.88 55.65 -6.67
CA GLN A 202 -13.66 54.84 -6.56
C GLN A 202 -13.41 54.43 -5.10
N GLN A 203 -13.24 53.13 -4.86
CA GLN A 203 -12.93 52.57 -3.55
C GLN A 203 -12.01 51.34 -3.70
N VAL A 204 -10.98 51.26 -2.86
CA VAL A 204 -10.07 50.09 -2.81
C VAL A 204 -10.89 48.82 -2.59
N PRO A 205 -10.77 47.80 -3.47
CA PRO A 205 -11.47 46.53 -3.28
C PRO A 205 -11.10 45.86 -1.96
N GLU A 206 -12.05 45.14 -1.37
CA GLU A 206 -11.85 44.37 -0.14
C GLU A 206 -12.28 42.91 -0.34
N GLY A 207 -11.93 42.04 0.60
CA GLY A 207 -12.40 40.65 0.65
C GLY A 207 -12.05 39.84 -0.60
N MET A 208 -13.05 39.12 -1.13
CA MET A 208 -12.86 38.22 -2.29
C MET A 208 -12.66 38.96 -3.61
N GLU A 209 -13.21 40.17 -3.76
CA GLU A 209 -12.98 40.99 -4.96
C GLU A 209 -11.52 41.48 -5.00
N ALA A 210 -10.97 41.91 -3.85
CA ALA A 210 -9.55 42.20 -3.72
C ALA A 210 -8.69 40.97 -4.01
N ARG A 211 -9.04 39.81 -3.45
CA ARG A 211 -8.30 38.57 -3.68
C ARG A 211 -8.30 38.17 -5.15
N LEU A 212 -9.45 38.25 -5.81
CA LEU A 212 -9.56 37.97 -7.24
C LEU A 212 -8.59 38.85 -8.04
N MET A 213 -8.51 40.15 -7.70
CA MET A 213 -7.62 41.07 -8.39
C MET A 213 -6.14 40.75 -8.14
N LEU A 214 -5.74 40.50 -6.89
CA LEU A 214 -4.37 40.12 -6.55
C LEU A 214 -3.95 38.81 -7.25
N ASN A 215 -4.82 37.80 -7.22
CA ASN A 215 -4.58 36.52 -7.90
C ASN A 215 -4.50 36.69 -9.42
N SER A 216 -5.33 37.57 -9.99
CA SER A 216 -5.31 37.88 -11.43
C SER A 216 -3.97 38.46 -11.85
N VAL A 217 -3.45 39.45 -11.10
CA VAL A 217 -2.17 40.09 -11.40
C VAL A 217 -1.01 39.12 -11.18
N ALA A 218 -1.01 38.36 -10.08
CA ALA A 218 0.00 37.34 -9.79
C ALA A 218 0.07 36.29 -10.91
N TRP A 219 -1.07 35.71 -11.28
CA TRP A 219 -1.15 34.71 -12.33
C TRP A 219 -0.71 35.27 -13.69
N ALA A 220 -1.17 36.46 -14.05
CA ALA A 220 -0.77 37.14 -15.29
C ALA A 220 0.74 37.39 -15.34
N ALA A 221 1.35 37.79 -14.22
CA ALA A 221 2.79 38.05 -14.09
C ALA A 221 3.67 36.79 -14.13
N GLY A 222 3.09 35.60 -14.32
CA GLY A 222 3.85 34.36 -14.41
C GLY A 222 4.04 33.62 -13.09
N THR A 223 3.51 34.13 -11.97
CA THR A 223 3.61 33.48 -10.65
C THR A 223 2.30 32.78 -10.26
N SER A 224 2.35 31.87 -9.30
CA SER A 224 1.16 31.24 -8.74
C SER A 224 0.63 32.01 -7.53
N PRO A 225 -0.69 32.29 -7.43
CA PRO A 225 -1.24 33.16 -6.39
C PRO A 225 -1.03 32.71 -4.94
N TRP A 226 -0.85 31.41 -4.69
CA TRP A 226 -0.54 30.90 -3.34
C TRP A 226 0.88 31.26 -2.87
N HIS A 227 1.73 31.83 -3.72
CA HIS A 227 3.01 32.40 -3.31
C HIS A 227 2.87 33.80 -2.70
N LEU A 228 1.69 34.42 -2.78
CA LEU A 228 1.46 35.70 -2.12
C LEU A 228 1.61 35.53 -0.60
N ALA A 229 2.26 36.49 0.05
CA ALA A 229 2.60 36.47 1.47
C ALA A 229 1.41 36.19 2.39
N ASP A 230 0.20 36.48 1.93
CA ASP A 230 -1.07 36.23 2.62
C ASP A 230 -1.40 34.73 2.81
N TYR A 231 -0.80 33.82 2.04
CA TYR A 231 -1.11 32.37 2.08
C TYR A 231 -0.12 31.54 2.93
N GLY A 232 1.15 31.93 3.04
CA GLY A 232 2.20 31.24 3.81
C GLY A 232 2.76 29.95 3.17
N ASP A 233 3.63 29.22 3.88
CA ASP A 233 4.24 27.97 3.37
C ASP A 233 3.20 26.83 3.22
N VAL A 234 3.21 26.13 2.08
CA VAL A 234 2.36 24.97 1.75
C VAL A 234 3.24 23.74 1.50
N THR A 235 2.97 22.61 2.17
CA THR A 235 3.67 21.32 1.92
C THR A 235 2.70 20.16 1.70
N VAL A 236 3.09 19.19 0.87
CA VAL A 236 2.31 17.99 0.54
C VAL A 236 3.14 16.74 0.87
N ALA A 237 2.55 15.79 1.56
CA ALA A 237 3.13 14.47 1.80
C ALA A 237 2.19 13.36 1.29
N LEU A 238 2.80 12.26 0.85
CA LEU A 238 2.10 11.06 0.39
C LEU A 238 2.44 9.87 1.25
N GLU A 239 1.49 8.96 1.37
CA GLU A 239 1.64 7.67 2.00
C GLU A 239 0.76 6.65 1.25
N ALA A 240 1.38 5.62 0.66
CA ALA A 240 0.64 4.49 0.10
C ALA A 240 0.28 3.53 1.24
N GLN A 241 -0.95 3.00 1.26
CA GLN A 241 -1.36 2.07 2.31
C GLN A 241 -0.57 0.74 2.23
N ASP A 242 -0.25 0.30 1.02
CA ASP A 242 0.49 -0.93 0.75
C ASP A 242 1.60 -0.72 -0.31
N GLU A 243 2.78 -1.28 -0.05
CA GLU A 243 3.89 -1.31 -1.02
C GLU A 243 3.72 -2.39 -2.11
N ALA A 244 2.77 -3.31 -1.91
CA ALA A 244 2.43 -4.37 -2.86
C ALA A 244 0.91 -4.54 -2.92
N VAL A 245 0.33 -4.17 -4.06
CA VAL A 245 -1.12 -4.14 -4.30
C VAL A 245 -1.51 -5.30 -5.22
N ALA A 246 -2.50 -6.09 -4.80
CA ALA A 246 -3.08 -7.13 -5.64
C ALA A 246 -4.01 -6.48 -6.66
N GLN A 247 -3.93 -6.84 -7.95
CA GLN A 247 -4.92 -6.34 -8.91
C GLN A 247 -6.19 -7.21 -8.86
N PRO A 248 -7.37 -6.64 -9.17
CA PRO A 248 -7.61 -5.29 -9.68
C PRO A 248 -7.83 -4.23 -8.59
N GLU A 249 -7.37 -4.46 -7.36
CA GLU A 249 -7.57 -3.49 -6.27
C GLU A 249 -6.81 -2.18 -6.57
N PRO A 250 -7.45 -1.04 -6.31
CA PRO A 250 -6.81 0.25 -6.55
C PRO A 250 -5.66 0.47 -5.56
N VAL A 251 -4.68 1.30 -5.96
CA VAL A 251 -3.69 1.80 -5.00
C VAL A 251 -4.37 2.85 -4.14
N HIS A 252 -4.51 2.58 -2.84
CA HIS A 252 -5.02 3.54 -1.86
C HIS A 252 -3.90 4.44 -1.35
N VAL A 253 -4.10 5.75 -1.45
CA VAL A 253 -3.10 6.76 -1.11
C VAL A 253 -3.69 7.80 -0.15
N THR A 254 -2.98 8.04 0.95
CA THR A 254 -3.25 9.16 1.85
C THR A 254 -2.44 10.36 1.41
N VAL A 255 -3.13 11.46 1.08
CA VAL A 255 -2.53 12.76 0.76
C VAL A 255 -2.65 13.66 1.98
N THR A 256 -1.54 14.19 2.47
CA THR A 256 -1.51 15.15 3.58
C THR A 256 -1.07 16.52 3.08
N VAL A 257 -1.83 17.57 3.38
CA VAL A 257 -1.48 18.96 3.06
C VAL A 257 -1.31 19.77 4.34
N SER A 258 -0.23 20.55 4.43
CA SER A 258 0.05 21.45 5.56
C SER A 258 0.15 22.92 5.10
N VAL A 259 -0.64 23.82 5.71
CA VAL A 259 -0.63 25.27 5.37
C VAL A 259 -0.56 26.16 6.61
N ARG A 260 0.09 27.32 6.50
CA ARG A 260 0.38 28.22 7.62
C ARG A 260 -0.68 29.32 7.88
N ALA A 261 -1.51 29.76 6.92
CA ALA A 261 -2.34 30.97 7.16
C ALA A 261 -3.80 31.04 6.63
N ALA A 262 -4.33 30.15 5.78
CA ALA A 262 -5.64 30.37 5.13
C ALA A 262 -6.61 29.18 5.16
N GLU A 263 -7.90 29.43 4.87
CA GLU A 263 -8.82 28.40 4.36
C GLU A 263 -8.37 28.07 2.93
N ILE A 264 -8.08 26.81 2.68
CA ILE A 264 -7.51 26.35 1.42
C ILE A 264 -8.34 25.21 0.85
N ALA A 265 -8.60 25.28 -0.46
CA ALA A 265 -9.03 24.16 -1.27
C ALA A 265 -7.90 23.93 -2.28
N MET A 266 -7.03 22.95 -1.99
CA MET A 266 -5.84 22.71 -2.82
C MET A 266 -6.04 21.46 -3.67
N PRO A 267 -6.05 21.59 -5.01
CA PRO A 267 -6.01 20.43 -5.88
C PRO A 267 -4.64 19.76 -5.81
N VAL A 268 -4.62 18.45 -5.58
CA VAL A 268 -3.41 17.63 -5.66
C VAL A 268 -3.67 16.55 -6.69
N ARG A 269 -2.80 16.48 -7.70
CA ARG A 269 -2.81 15.41 -8.69
C ARG A 269 -1.84 14.32 -8.25
N ILE A 270 -2.32 13.10 -8.12
CA ILE A 270 -1.52 11.92 -7.79
C ILE A 270 -1.36 11.09 -9.05
N VAL A 271 -0.12 10.70 -9.35
CA VAL A 271 0.23 10.01 -10.59
C VAL A 271 1.00 8.74 -10.26
N LEU A 272 0.59 7.65 -10.88
CA LEU A 272 1.30 6.37 -10.90
C LEU A 272 2.04 6.24 -12.23
N ARG A 273 3.34 5.94 -12.17
CA ARG A 273 4.22 5.78 -13.32
C ARG A 273 4.83 4.40 -13.37
N ASP A 274 5.00 3.84 -14.56
CA ASP A 274 5.74 2.59 -14.76
C ASP A 274 7.26 2.77 -14.58
N GLU A 275 8.03 1.69 -14.71
CA GLU A 275 9.51 1.74 -14.63
C GLU A 275 10.16 2.61 -15.71
N ALA A 276 9.50 2.79 -16.86
CA ALA A 276 9.97 3.68 -17.92
C ALA A 276 9.65 5.16 -17.63
N GLY A 277 8.92 5.44 -16.54
CA GLY A 277 8.49 6.77 -16.13
C GLY A 277 7.24 7.26 -16.85
N ALA A 278 6.58 6.43 -17.66
CA ALA A 278 5.33 6.79 -18.32
C ALA A 278 4.19 6.79 -17.30
N GLN A 279 3.34 7.82 -17.35
CA GLN A 279 2.11 7.84 -16.56
C GLN A 279 1.18 6.72 -17.03
N VAL A 280 0.72 5.90 -16.10
CA VAL A 280 -0.19 4.77 -16.37
C VAL A 280 -1.54 4.89 -15.67
N SER A 281 -1.60 5.65 -14.57
CA SER A 281 -2.83 5.92 -13.82
C SER A 281 -2.67 7.25 -13.10
N ASP A 282 -3.76 7.99 -12.91
CA ASP A 282 -3.76 9.22 -12.13
C ASP A 282 -5.12 9.47 -11.47
N ALA A 283 -5.10 10.26 -10.41
CA ALA A 283 -6.28 10.72 -9.72
C ALA A 283 -6.05 12.12 -9.18
N SER A 284 -7.12 12.88 -9.01
CA SER A 284 -7.05 14.23 -8.43
C SER A 284 -7.93 14.31 -7.21
N VAL A 285 -7.43 14.99 -6.18
CA VAL A 285 -8.16 15.20 -4.93
C VAL A 285 -8.03 16.66 -4.51
N VAL A 286 -9.14 17.26 -4.09
CA VAL A 286 -9.11 18.58 -3.48
C VAL A 286 -8.99 18.39 -1.97
N VAL A 287 -7.90 18.88 -1.40
CA VAL A 287 -7.68 18.79 0.04
C VAL A 287 -8.11 20.12 0.66
N GLU A 288 -9.21 20.06 1.42
CA GLU A 288 -9.79 21.23 2.09
C GLU A 288 -9.23 21.36 3.52
N GLY A 289 -8.84 22.57 3.90
CA GLY A 289 -8.35 22.90 5.24
C GLY A 289 -9.01 24.14 5.81
N ARG A 290 -9.46 24.09 7.06
CA ARG A 290 -10.09 25.22 7.77
C ARG A 290 -9.33 25.60 9.03
N LYS A 291 -9.01 26.89 9.18
CA LYS A 291 -8.37 27.46 10.38
C LYS A 291 -9.29 27.31 11.59
N GLN A 292 -8.86 26.57 12.61
CA GLN A 292 -9.47 26.65 13.93
C GLN A 292 -8.95 27.89 14.67
N PRO A 293 -9.80 28.78 15.20
CA PRO A 293 -9.36 29.96 15.93
C PRO A 293 -8.56 29.57 17.19
N GLY A 294 -7.37 30.16 17.40
CA GLY A 294 -6.71 30.19 18.71
C GLY A 294 -5.42 29.37 18.89
N ARG A 295 -4.90 28.68 17.87
CA ARG A 295 -3.57 28.05 17.94
C ARG A 295 -2.73 28.38 16.71
N GLY A 296 -1.57 28.99 16.91
CA GLY A 296 -0.59 29.28 15.86
C GLY A 296 0.13 28.02 15.36
N VAL A 297 -0.60 27.08 14.77
CA VAL A 297 -0.09 25.78 14.31
C VAL A 297 -0.67 25.47 12.92
N TYR A 298 0.18 24.95 12.04
CA TYR A 298 -0.14 24.52 10.68
C TYR A 298 -1.46 23.73 10.61
N LEU A 299 -2.27 24.02 9.59
CA LEU A 299 -3.41 23.18 9.24
C LEU A 299 -2.92 21.94 8.53
N ARG A 300 -2.94 20.79 9.20
CA ARG A 300 -2.73 19.48 8.58
C ARG A 300 -4.09 18.88 8.23
N THR A 301 -4.34 18.66 6.95
CA THR A 301 -5.56 18.01 6.44
C THR A 301 -5.17 16.81 5.59
N GLN A 302 -6.04 15.80 5.57
CA GLN A 302 -5.81 14.53 4.88
C GLN A 302 -6.96 14.24 3.93
N ALA A 303 -6.63 13.63 2.80
CA ALA A 303 -7.59 13.05 1.88
C ALA A 303 -7.13 11.67 1.44
N GLN A 304 -8.09 10.78 1.21
CA GLN A 304 -7.84 9.47 0.60
C GLN A 304 -8.10 9.57 -0.90
N VAL A 305 -7.25 8.95 -1.70
CA VAL A 305 -7.44 8.83 -3.14
C VAL A 305 -7.13 7.40 -3.59
N GLU A 306 -7.85 6.95 -4.61
CA GLU A 306 -7.72 5.62 -5.18
C GLU A 306 -7.22 5.75 -6.62
N LEU A 307 -6.16 5.02 -6.95
CA LEU A 307 -5.67 4.92 -8.33
C LEU A 307 -6.07 3.57 -8.92
N PRO A 308 -6.86 3.53 -10.00
CA PRO A 308 -7.26 2.27 -10.62
C PRO A 308 -6.05 1.53 -11.22
N THR A 309 -6.04 0.21 -11.09
CA THR A 309 -4.94 -0.68 -11.51
C THR A 309 -5.37 -1.83 -12.42
N ALA A 310 -6.68 -2.01 -12.66
CA ALA A 310 -7.26 -3.23 -13.22
C ALA A 310 -6.68 -3.65 -14.59
N ASP A 311 -6.22 -2.70 -15.40
CA ASP A 311 -5.68 -2.94 -16.75
C ASP A 311 -4.15 -2.79 -16.84
N LEU A 312 -3.47 -2.61 -15.69
CA LEU A 312 -2.02 -2.44 -15.66
C LEU A 312 -1.33 -3.82 -15.61
N PRO A 313 -0.13 -3.99 -16.20
CA PRO A 313 0.63 -5.23 -16.02
C PRO A 313 1.17 -5.37 -14.58
N ASP A 314 1.64 -6.56 -14.23
CA ASP A 314 2.38 -6.78 -12.99
C ASP A 314 3.75 -6.11 -13.10
N GLY A 315 4.23 -5.52 -12.02
CA GLY A 315 5.52 -4.84 -12.03
C GLY A 315 5.67 -3.78 -10.95
N ARG A 316 6.79 -3.08 -11.02
CA ARG A 316 7.11 -1.96 -10.13
C ARG A 316 6.64 -0.65 -10.73
N TYR A 317 6.04 0.16 -9.89
CA TYR A 317 5.50 1.46 -10.21
C TYR A 317 6.01 2.50 -9.22
N THR A 318 5.98 3.76 -9.65
CA THR A 318 6.34 4.91 -8.82
C THR A 318 5.15 5.82 -8.67
N LEU A 319 4.78 6.07 -7.42
CA LEU A 319 3.74 7.00 -7.02
C LEU A 319 4.37 8.37 -6.73
N SER A 320 3.75 9.43 -7.24
CA SER A 320 4.18 10.81 -7.01
C SER A 320 2.99 11.77 -6.98
N ALA A 321 3.15 12.90 -6.28
CA ALA A 321 2.23 14.03 -6.38
C ALA A 321 2.79 15.08 -7.34
N GLU A 322 1.93 15.62 -8.18
CA GLU A 322 2.27 16.66 -9.15
C GLU A 322 1.54 17.98 -8.83
N GLY A 323 2.27 19.08 -8.99
CA GLY A 323 1.85 20.46 -8.78
C GLY A 323 3.06 21.38 -8.64
N GLU A 324 2.93 22.68 -8.97
CA GLU A 324 4.03 23.64 -8.79
C GLU A 324 4.48 23.66 -7.31
N GLN A 325 5.76 23.37 -7.07
CA GLN A 325 6.40 23.29 -5.75
C GLN A 325 5.82 22.24 -4.75
N VAL A 326 5.21 21.16 -5.27
CA VAL A 326 4.88 19.96 -4.46
C VAL A 326 6.17 19.17 -4.16
N SER A 327 6.68 19.27 -2.94
CA SER A 327 7.79 18.46 -2.44
C SER A 327 7.28 17.19 -1.76
N ALA A 328 6.89 16.17 -2.53
CA ALA A 328 6.55 14.85 -2.00
C ALA A 328 7.60 13.80 -2.41
N PRO A 329 8.01 12.89 -1.50
CA PRO A 329 8.88 11.78 -1.88
C PRO A 329 8.15 10.86 -2.87
N GLN A 330 8.90 10.30 -3.82
CA GLN A 330 8.42 9.23 -4.68
C GLN A 330 8.32 7.93 -3.88
N ILE A 331 7.21 7.22 -4.01
CA ILE A 331 6.94 5.97 -3.29
C ILE A 331 6.91 4.82 -4.30
N ALA A 332 7.61 3.73 -4.02
CA ALA A 332 7.56 2.54 -4.85
C ALA A 332 6.32 1.69 -4.50
N VAL A 333 5.60 1.22 -5.51
CA VAL A 333 4.43 0.35 -5.37
C VAL A 333 4.58 -0.82 -6.34
N ASN A 334 4.26 -2.04 -5.94
CA ASN A 334 4.32 -3.21 -6.82
C ASN A 334 2.92 -3.75 -7.10
N LEU A 335 2.57 -3.99 -8.37
CA LEU A 335 1.30 -4.61 -8.77
C LEU A 335 1.50 -6.09 -9.11
N ARG A 336 0.55 -6.95 -8.71
CA ARG A 336 0.66 -8.42 -8.83
C ARG A 336 -0.65 -9.11 -9.30
N GLY A 337 -1.31 -8.64 -10.34
CA GLY A 337 -2.56 -9.21 -10.88
C GLY A 337 -2.44 -10.54 -11.63
N GLN A 338 -1.61 -10.59 -12.67
CA GLN A 338 -1.44 -11.77 -13.52
C GLN A 338 -0.92 -12.96 -12.71
N LEU A 339 0.05 -12.69 -11.82
CA LEU A 339 0.57 -13.69 -10.90
C LEU A 339 -0.55 -14.31 -10.05
N MET A 340 -1.48 -13.51 -9.52
CA MET A 340 -2.56 -13.99 -8.64
C MET A 340 -3.62 -14.78 -9.41
N ALA A 341 -3.92 -14.41 -10.66
CA ALA A 341 -4.84 -15.16 -11.51
C ALA A 341 -4.29 -16.54 -11.89
N GLU A 342 -3.02 -16.59 -12.34
CA GLU A 342 -2.30 -17.84 -12.60
C GLU A 342 -2.20 -18.71 -11.34
N ASP A 343 -1.94 -18.07 -10.20
CA ASP A 343 -1.84 -18.73 -8.91
C ASP A 343 -3.16 -19.35 -8.46
N ARG A 344 -4.30 -18.67 -8.71
CA ARG A 344 -5.63 -19.22 -8.43
C ARG A 344 -5.93 -20.43 -9.30
N GLU A 345 -5.69 -20.36 -10.61
CA GLU A 345 -5.90 -21.50 -11.52
C GLU A 345 -5.02 -22.68 -11.11
N ARG A 346 -3.75 -22.42 -10.79
CA ARG A 346 -2.82 -23.42 -10.27
C ARG A 346 -3.32 -24.03 -8.97
N THR A 347 -3.86 -23.23 -8.06
CA THR A 347 -4.44 -23.70 -6.78
C THR A 347 -5.62 -24.64 -7.02
N LEU A 348 -6.47 -24.37 -8.01
CA LEU A 348 -7.58 -25.27 -8.38
C LEU A 348 -7.07 -26.61 -8.92
N ARG A 349 -6.06 -26.60 -9.81
CA ARG A 349 -5.43 -27.83 -10.31
C ARG A 349 -4.74 -28.63 -9.18
N ALA A 350 -4.03 -27.94 -8.30
CA ALA A 350 -3.41 -28.56 -7.13
C ALA A 350 -4.47 -29.25 -6.26
N ARG A 351 -5.62 -28.60 -6.07
CA ARG A 351 -6.74 -29.18 -5.31
C ARG A 351 -7.28 -30.45 -5.98
N GLU A 352 -7.43 -30.48 -7.30
CA GLU A 352 -7.89 -31.70 -8.00
C GLU A 352 -6.98 -32.91 -7.76
N VAL A 353 -5.67 -32.68 -7.62
CA VAL A 353 -4.68 -33.73 -7.41
C VAL A 353 -4.51 -34.10 -5.93
N LEU A 354 -4.51 -33.12 -5.03
CA LEU A 354 -4.11 -33.30 -3.63
C LEU A 354 -5.31 -33.40 -2.66
N GLN A 355 -6.53 -33.17 -3.12
CA GLN A 355 -7.73 -33.37 -2.31
C GLN A 355 -7.81 -34.83 -1.84
N ASN A 356 -8.19 -35.02 -0.57
CA ASN A 356 -8.26 -36.30 0.12
C ASN A 356 -6.90 -37.00 0.28
N THR A 357 -5.78 -36.26 0.26
CA THR A 357 -4.46 -36.83 0.55
C THR A 357 -4.47 -37.42 1.97
N VAL A 358 -4.19 -38.72 2.10
CA VAL A 358 -3.97 -39.38 3.39
C VAL A 358 -2.61 -40.06 3.33
N SER A 359 -1.62 -39.39 3.93
CA SER A 359 -0.21 -39.73 3.76
C SER A 359 0.42 -40.35 5.00
N LYS A 360 1.30 -41.33 4.77
CA LYS A 360 2.24 -41.86 5.76
C LYS A 360 3.63 -41.26 5.54
N PHE A 361 4.12 -40.50 6.52
CA PHE A 361 5.51 -40.02 6.53
C PHE A 361 6.50 -41.14 6.85
N VAL A 362 7.71 -41.01 6.31
CA VAL A 362 8.90 -41.89 6.43
C VAL A 362 9.37 -42.10 7.88
N PHE A 363 8.55 -42.79 8.65
CA PHE A 363 8.91 -43.47 9.89
C PHE A 363 8.61 -44.95 9.66
N ASN A 364 9.55 -45.61 9.00
CA ASN A 364 9.38 -46.96 8.48
C ASN A 364 9.55 -48.04 9.55
N GLN A 365 9.32 -47.75 10.83
CA GLN A 365 9.62 -48.67 11.95
C GLN A 365 9.08 -50.08 11.64
N GLY A 366 10.00 -51.06 11.51
CA GLY A 366 9.69 -52.45 11.12
C GLY A 366 9.88 -52.80 9.63
N TYR A 367 10.03 -51.79 8.77
CA TYR A 367 10.20 -51.86 7.31
C TYR A 367 11.36 -50.98 6.85
N GLU A 368 12.54 -51.18 7.44
CA GLU A 368 13.75 -50.40 7.16
C GLU A 368 14.33 -50.71 5.77
N PHE A 369 13.60 -50.37 4.70
CA PHE A 369 13.94 -50.72 3.33
C PHE A 369 15.19 -49.99 2.80
N ASN A 370 15.65 -48.97 3.52
CA ASN A 370 16.98 -48.39 3.32
C ASN A 370 18.11 -49.37 3.66
N ARG A 371 17.83 -50.40 4.48
CA ARG A 371 18.77 -51.48 4.83
C ARG A 371 18.49 -52.76 4.05
N ASP A 372 17.22 -53.07 3.80
CA ASP A 372 16.78 -54.22 3.02
C ASP A 372 15.69 -53.83 2.02
N ILE A 373 16.09 -53.58 0.78
CA ILE A 373 15.19 -53.10 -0.28
C ILE A 373 14.02 -54.05 -0.57
N SER A 374 14.13 -55.35 -0.20
CA SER A 374 13.04 -56.31 -0.38
C SER A 374 11.79 -55.97 0.46
N LEU A 375 11.95 -55.14 1.50
CA LEU A 375 10.85 -54.67 2.35
C LEU A 375 10.05 -53.50 1.76
N LEU A 376 10.55 -52.87 0.69
CA LEU A 376 9.89 -51.69 0.09
C LEU A 376 8.52 -52.01 -0.49
N ASP A 377 8.42 -53.08 -1.27
CA ASP A 377 7.16 -53.45 -1.94
C ASP A 377 6.07 -53.90 -0.96
N PRO A 378 6.36 -54.79 0.02
CA PRO A 378 5.41 -55.11 1.08
C PRO A 378 4.98 -53.88 1.89
N TYR A 379 5.88 -52.92 2.11
CA TYR A 379 5.54 -51.71 2.86
C TYR A 379 4.55 -50.82 2.11
N MET A 380 4.73 -50.63 0.80
CA MET A 380 3.78 -49.89 -0.04
C MET A 380 2.42 -50.58 -0.09
N ALA A 381 2.39 -51.92 -0.22
CA ALA A 381 1.16 -52.68 -0.14
C ALA A 381 0.44 -52.45 1.20
N LYS A 382 1.20 -52.49 2.31
CA LYS A 382 0.63 -52.31 3.66
C LYS A 382 0.03 -50.92 3.87
N ILE A 383 0.68 -49.86 3.38
CA ILE A 383 0.13 -48.49 3.42
C ILE A 383 -1.20 -48.44 2.67
N LYS A 384 -1.28 -49.08 1.49
CA LYS A 384 -2.52 -49.11 0.71
C LYS A 384 -3.63 -49.88 1.43
N GLU A 385 -3.31 -51.01 2.05
CA GLU A 385 -4.25 -51.82 2.82
C GLU A 385 -4.85 -51.08 4.03
N THR A 386 -4.08 -50.18 4.65
CA THR A 386 -4.59 -49.30 5.73
C THR A 386 -5.54 -48.22 5.23
N GLY A 387 -5.85 -48.14 3.93
CA GLY A 387 -6.72 -47.12 3.35
C GLY A 387 -6.01 -45.80 3.04
N PHE A 388 -4.69 -45.76 3.21
CA PHE A 388 -3.90 -44.56 2.91
C PHE A 388 -3.58 -44.55 1.40
N ASN A 389 -3.47 -43.36 0.83
CA ASN A 389 -3.32 -43.20 -0.61
C ASN A 389 -1.98 -42.54 -1.00
N THR A 390 -1.20 -42.10 -0.02
CA THR A 390 0.03 -41.36 -0.26
C THR A 390 1.15 -41.86 0.66
N TYR A 391 2.36 -41.93 0.11
CA TYR A 391 3.59 -42.14 0.89
C TYR A 391 4.49 -40.92 0.78
N ASP A 392 5.10 -40.52 1.88
CA ASP A 392 5.97 -39.35 1.92
C ASP A 392 7.38 -39.72 2.30
N TYR A 393 8.27 -39.60 1.33
CA TYR A 393 9.64 -40.06 1.38
C TYR A 393 10.58 -38.90 1.71
N SER A 394 11.47 -39.10 2.68
CA SER A 394 12.59 -38.20 2.95
C SER A 394 13.89 -38.81 2.47
N GLY A 395 14.64 -38.05 1.68
CA GLY A 395 15.95 -38.44 1.14
C GLY A 395 17.10 -38.34 2.16
N GLY A 396 16.80 -38.10 3.44
CA GLY A 396 17.78 -37.86 4.50
C GLY A 396 18.18 -36.39 4.63
N ASP A 397 19.33 -36.14 5.27
CA ASP A 397 19.79 -34.77 5.57
C ASP A 397 20.06 -33.91 4.33
N ILE A 398 20.55 -34.54 3.25
CA ILE A 398 20.87 -33.90 1.97
C ILE A 398 20.49 -34.86 0.85
N TRP A 399 19.83 -34.34 -0.18
CA TRP A 399 19.52 -35.08 -1.39
C TRP A 399 20.77 -35.29 -2.24
N ARG A 400 21.29 -36.52 -2.20
CA ARG A 400 22.42 -36.99 -3.02
C ARG A 400 21.93 -37.96 -4.09
N GLU A 401 22.82 -38.37 -5.00
CA GLU A 401 22.48 -39.33 -6.06
C GLU A 401 21.80 -40.59 -5.50
N GLU A 402 22.29 -41.12 -4.38
CA GLU A 402 21.72 -42.31 -3.73
C GLU A 402 20.28 -42.06 -3.23
N SER A 403 19.99 -40.85 -2.75
CA SER A 403 18.63 -40.46 -2.33
C SER A 403 17.68 -40.40 -3.52
N PHE A 404 18.12 -39.88 -4.66
CA PHE A 404 17.32 -39.85 -5.88
C PHE A 404 17.11 -41.24 -6.48
N GLU A 405 18.14 -42.11 -6.48
CA GLU A 405 18.01 -43.50 -6.91
C GLU A 405 17.03 -44.27 -6.03
N MET A 406 17.02 -44.02 -4.72
CA MET A 406 16.06 -44.61 -3.81
C MET A 406 14.65 -44.05 -4.04
N LEU A 407 14.49 -42.75 -4.27
CA LEU A 407 13.21 -42.16 -4.64
C LEU A 407 12.64 -42.80 -5.91
N GLU A 408 13.44 -43.04 -6.96
CA GLU A 408 12.98 -43.74 -8.17
C GLU A 408 12.43 -45.15 -7.87
N LYS A 409 13.08 -45.89 -6.96
CA LYS A 409 12.59 -47.21 -6.50
C LYS A 409 11.29 -47.09 -5.71
N VAL A 410 11.19 -46.10 -4.83
CA VAL A 410 9.96 -45.81 -4.07
C VAL A 410 8.82 -45.46 -5.03
N LEU A 411 9.07 -44.61 -6.03
CA LEU A 411 8.09 -44.19 -7.02
C LEU A 411 7.54 -45.37 -7.83
N ASP A 412 8.43 -46.23 -8.35
CA ASP A 412 8.03 -47.45 -9.06
C ASP A 412 7.19 -48.39 -8.19
N SER A 413 7.63 -48.61 -6.94
CA SER A 413 6.92 -49.47 -6.00
C SER A 413 5.55 -48.92 -5.63
N ALA A 414 5.47 -47.63 -5.25
CA ALA A 414 4.23 -46.95 -4.91
C ALA A 414 3.23 -46.96 -6.07
N GLN A 415 3.72 -46.76 -7.31
CA GLN A 415 2.89 -46.77 -8.50
C GLN A 415 2.20 -48.13 -8.71
N ARG A 416 2.90 -49.25 -8.45
CA ARG A 416 2.33 -50.61 -8.55
C ARG A 416 1.17 -50.84 -7.57
N HIS A 417 1.12 -50.10 -6.46
CA HIS A 417 0.03 -50.16 -5.45
C HIS A 417 -0.96 -48.99 -5.56
N GLY A 418 -0.83 -48.13 -6.57
CA GLY A 418 -1.71 -46.97 -6.75
C GLY A 418 -1.60 -45.94 -5.64
N LEU A 419 -0.38 -45.76 -5.10
CA LEU A 419 -0.05 -44.73 -4.13
C LEU A 419 0.59 -43.52 -4.82
N MET A 420 0.17 -42.33 -4.37
CA MET A 420 0.88 -41.08 -4.64
C MET A 420 2.13 -40.99 -3.77
N VAL A 421 3.11 -40.22 -4.21
CA VAL A 421 4.36 -40.01 -3.50
C VAL A 421 4.62 -38.53 -3.33
N TRP A 422 5.04 -38.18 -2.12
CA TRP A 422 5.60 -36.89 -1.77
C TRP A 422 7.09 -37.03 -1.48
N ALA A 423 7.87 -35.98 -1.73
CA ALA A 423 9.27 -35.91 -1.34
C ALA A 423 9.50 -34.78 -0.34
N THR A 424 10.23 -35.06 0.74
CA THR A 424 10.61 -34.08 1.76
C THR A 424 12.11 -33.78 1.69
N PHE A 425 12.48 -32.51 1.65
CA PHE A 425 13.86 -32.08 1.89
C PHE A 425 13.98 -31.31 3.21
N ASN A 426 15.19 -31.34 3.79
CA ASN A 426 15.50 -30.59 5.01
C ASN A 426 15.83 -29.13 4.69
N PRO A 427 15.41 -28.19 5.55
CA PRO A 427 15.85 -26.81 5.48
C PRO A 427 17.30 -26.68 5.99
N PRO A 428 17.92 -25.49 5.89
CA PRO A 428 19.25 -25.28 6.43
C PRO A 428 19.37 -25.61 7.93
N SER A 429 18.37 -25.28 8.75
CA SER A 429 18.36 -25.65 10.18
C SER A 429 18.34 -27.16 10.42
N GLY A 430 17.85 -27.96 9.47
CA GLY A 430 17.76 -29.41 9.55
C GLY A 430 19.03 -30.15 9.10
N SER A 431 20.04 -29.44 8.61
CA SER A 431 21.31 -30.04 8.19
C SER A 431 22.47 -29.09 8.43
N ARG A 432 23.36 -29.46 9.35
CA ARG A 432 24.57 -28.69 9.66
C ARG A 432 25.42 -28.42 8.41
N GLU A 433 25.55 -29.41 7.54
CA GLU A 433 26.33 -29.27 6.31
C GLU A 433 25.70 -28.23 5.36
N ILE A 434 24.36 -28.20 5.21
CA ILE A 434 23.67 -27.17 4.42
C ILE A 434 23.85 -25.79 5.06
N ALA A 435 23.72 -25.69 6.39
CA ALA A 435 23.88 -24.45 7.15
C ALA A 435 25.30 -23.85 7.08
N GLU A 436 26.32 -24.67 6.83
CA GLU A 436 27.73 -24.24 6.69
C GLU A 436 28.11 -23.86 5.25
N TRP A 437 27.26 -24.13 4.24
CA TRP A 437 27.53 -23.71 2.87
C TRP A 437 27.37 -22.21 2.68
N GLU A 438 28.22 -21.64 1.81
CA GLU A 438 28.05 -20.29 1.25
C GLU A 438 26.64 -20.11 0.66
N LEU A 439 26.09 -18.90 0.79
CA LEU A 439 24.69 -18.60 0.43
C LEU A 439 24.34 -19.03 -1.00
N GLU A 440 25.19 -18.71 -1.98
CA GLU A 440 24.97 -19.05 -3.39
C GLU A 440 24.93 -20.57 -3.61
N LYS A 441 25.87 -21.31 -3.00
CA LYS A 441 25.90 -22.78 -3.05
C LYS A 441 24.63 -23.37 -2.43
N ARG A 442 24.20 -22.81 -1.30
CA ARG A 442 22.99 -23.24 -0.59
C ARG A 442 21.73 -23.01 -1.43
N GLN A 443 21.59 -21.82 -2.04
CA GLN A 443 20.48 -21.52 -2.95
C GLN A 443 20.45 -22.46 -4.15
N ASN A 444 21.61 -22.65 -4.81
CA ASN A 444 21.74 -23.54 -5.96
C ASN A 444 21.35 -24.99 -5.64
N TYR A 445 21.68 -25.50 -4.45
CA TYR A 445 21.24 -26.82 -4.02
C TYR A 445 19.72 -26.98 -4.04
N TYR A 446 18.95 -26.02 -3.49
CA TYR A 446 17.50 -26.10 -3.51
C TYR A 446 16.95 -25.96 -4.93
N TYR A 447 17.51 -25.07 -5.75
CA TYR A 447 17.12 -24.90 -7.15
C TYR A 447 17.34 -26.19 -7.97
N GLU A 448 18.53 -26.79 -7.89
CA GLU A 448 18.85 -28.03 -8.60
C GLU A 448 18.00 -29.21 -8.11
N THR A 449 17.72 -29.27 -6.81
CA THR A 449 16.88 -30.33 -6.22
C THR A 449 15.44 -30.26 -6.74
N VAL A 450 14.80 -29.08 -6.72
CA VAL A 450 13.42 -28.93 -7.20
C VAL A 450 13.30 -29.13 -8.71
N GLU A 451 14.32 -28.74 -9.48
CA GLU A 451 14.37 -29.02 -10.92
C GLU A 451 14.45 -30.53 -11.18
N ARG A 452 15.26 -31.25 -10.40
CA ARG A 452 15.36 -32.72 -10.52
C ARG A 452 14.08 -33.41 -10.11
N PHE A 453 13.41 -32.93 -9.06
CA PHE A 453 12.07 -33.43 -8.71
C PHE A 453 11.06 -33.22 -9.85
N ALA A 454 11.04 -32.04 -10.48
CA ALA A 454 10.14 -31.78 -11.60
C ALA A 454 10.42 -32.69 -12.81
N ARG A 455 11.69 -33.01 -13.10
CA ARG A 455 12.04 -33.99 -14.15
C ARG A 455 11.62 -35.41 -13.79
N LEU A 456 11.69 -35.77 -12.50
CA LEU A 456 11.24 -37.07 -12.00
C LEU A 456 9.72 -37.21 -12.12
N SER A 457 8.95 -36.19 -11.76
CA SER A 457 7.48 -36.25 -11.81
C SER A 457 6.92 -36.35 -13.23
N LEU A 458 7.65 -35.90 -14.25
CA LEU A 458 7.30 -36.17 -15.65
C LEU A 458 7.43 -37.66 -16.02
N ARG A 459 8.36 -38.38 -15.38
CA ARG A 459 8.56 -39.83 -15.60
C ARG A 459 7.62 -40.68 -14.73
N TYR A 460 7.31 -40.20 -13.53
CA TYR A 460 6.51 -40.88 -12.52
C TYR A 460 5.30 -40.01 -12.15
N PRO A 461 4.14 -40.18 -12.83
CA PRO A 461 2.96 -39.33 -12.59
C PRO A 461 2.37 -39.43 -11.19
N ASN A 462 2.73 -40.47 -10.42
CA ASN A 462 2.37 -40.59 -9.01
C ASN A 462 3.25 -39.73 -8.09
N PHE A 463 4.30 -39.08 -8.59
CA PHE A 463 5.06 -38.07 -7.83
C PHE A 463 4.37 -36.70 -7.95
N VAL A 464 3.51 -36.39 -6.99
CA VAL A 464 2.55 -35.28 -7.11
C VAL A 464 2.96 -34.02 -6.36
N ALA A 465 3.77 -34.14 -5.31
CA ALA A 465 4.15 -32.99 -4.50
C ALA A 465 5.49 -33.16 -3.78
N PHE A 466 6.04 -32.04 -3.33
CA PHE A 466 7.19 -32.02 -2.43
C PHE A 466 7.01 -30.95 -1.34
N THR A 467 7.82 -31.06 -0.30
CA THR A 467 7.72 -30.24 0.92
C THR A 467 9.11 -29.98 1.49
N CYS A 468 9.19 -28.95 2.32
CA CYS A 468 10.32 -28.68 3.20
C CYS A 468 9.84 -28.85 4.64
N ASP A 469 10.54 -29.63 5.44
CA ASP A 469 10.30 -29.67 6.89
C ASP A 469 10.80 -28.36 7.55
N ASP A 470 10.35 -28.05 8.77
CA ASP A 470 10.86 -26.93 9.59
C ASP A 470 10.98 -25.58 8.84
N PHE A 471 10.09 -25.31 7.89
CA PHE A 471 10.27 -24.20 6.93
C PHE A 471 10.20 -22.82 7.60
N ASP A 472 9.35 -22.66 8.62
CA ASP A 472 9.14 -21.41 9.35
C ASP A 472 10.32 -20.96 10.19
N TYR A 473 11.16 -21.89 10.65
CA TYR A 473 12.44 -21.55 11.28
C TYR A 473 13.47 -20.97 10.30
N ASN A 474 13.18 -20.98 9.00
CA ASN A 474 14.11 -20.64 7.93
C ASN A 474 13.60 -19.52 7.01
N TYR A 475 12.64 -18.71 7.43
CA TYR A 475 12.11 -17.58 6.64
C TYR A 475 13.17 -16.55 6.21
N GLY A 476 14.24 -16.40 6.99
CA GLY A 476 15.37 -15.53 6.62
C GLY A 476 16.19 -16.06 5.45
N PHE A 477 16.17 -17.37 5.19
CA PHE A 477 16.79 -17.99 4.02
C PHE A 477 15.81 -18.10 2.85
N PHE A 478 14.58 -18.58 3.10
CA PHE A 478 13.51 -18.66 2.11
C PHE A 478 12.83 -17.29 1.91
N THR A 479 13.60 -16.35 1.35
CA THR A 479 13.10 -15.01 1.02
C THR A 479 12.09 -15.07 -0.12
N THR A 480 11.32 -13.99 -0.30
CA THR A 480 10.38 -13.82 -1.40
C THR A 480 11.03 -14.09 -2.77
N GLU A 481 12.23 -13.56 -2.98
CA GLU A 481 12.99 -13.65 -4.23
C GLU A 481 13.47 -15.08 -4.49
N MET A 482 13.99 -15.75 -3.46
CA MET A 482 14.40 -17.14 -3.56
C MET A 482 13.20 -18.04 -3.88
N MET A 483 12.06 -17.82 -3.21
CA MET A 483 10.83 -18.57 -3.46
C MET A 483 10.29 -18.36 -4.87
N ALA A 484 10.32 -17.12 -5.37
CA ALA A 484 9.94 -16.79 -6.74
C ALA A 484 10.80 -17.54 -7.77
N GLU A 485 12.13 -17.51 -7.58
CA GLU A 485 13.06 -18.17 -8.49
C GLU A 485 12.96 -19.70 -8.43
N MET A 486 12.84 -20.26 -7.22
CA MET A 486 12.62 -21.68 -7.04
C MET A 486 11.34 -22.10 -7.77
N ALA A 487 10.23 -21.38 -7.56
CA ALA A 487 8.93 -21.63 -8.20
C ALA A 487 9.01 -21.59 -9.71
N ARG A 488 9.62 -20.54 -10.27
CA ARG A 488 9.82 -20.41 -11.71
C ARG A 488 10.53 -21.64 -12.29
N ARG A 489 11.57 -22.14 -11.61
CA ARG A 489 12.38 -23.27 -12.09
C ARG A 489 11.60 -24.58 -12.16
N TRP A 490 11.00 -25.04 -11.06
CA TRP A 490 10.30 -26.33 -11.10
C TRP A 490 9.02 -26.25 -11.95
N ARG A 491 8.26 -25.13 -11.87
CA ARG A 491 7.01 -24.94 -12.63
C ARG A 491 7.26 -24.89 -14.14
N SER A 492 8.42 -24.38 -14.58
CA SER A 492 8.81 -24.37 -16.00
C SER A 492 9.11 -25.76 -16.57
N ILE A 493 9.44 -26.72 -15.72
CA ILE A 493 9.72 -28.11 -16.11
C ILE A 493 8.45 -28.95 -16.01
N ASN A 494 7.79 -28.93 -14.86
CA ASN A 494 6.50 -29.60 -14.65
C ASN A 494 5.56 -28.71 -13.82
N PRO A 495 4.55 -28.08 -14.43
CA PRO A 495 3.58 -27.27 -13.70
C PRO A 495 2.64 -28.11 -12.83
N ASP A 496 2.57 -29.43 -12.98
CA ASP A 496 1.68 -30.29 -12.19
C ASP A 496 2.41 -30.98 -11.01
N LEU A 497 3.61 -30.50 -10.67
CA LEU A 497 4.29 -30.80 -9.40
C LEU A 497 4.06 -29.66 -8.40
N TYR A 498 3.59 -29.98 -7.20
CA TYR A 498 3.14 -28.99 -6.22
C TYR A 498 4.07 -28.88 -4.99
N PHE A 499 4.22 -27.66 -4.46
CA PHE A 499 5.03 -27.38 -3.28
C PHE A 499 4.17 -26.91 -2.10
N LEU A 500 4.22 -27.65 -0.99
CA LEU A 500 3.51 -27.33 0.26
C LEU A 500 4.48 -27.43 1.43
N PRO A 501 5.10 -26.33 1.90
CA PRO A 501 6.03 -26.37 3.02
C PRO A 501 5.31 -26.72 4.33
N LEU A 502 6.03 -27.38 5.24
CA LEU A 502 5.58 -27.64 6.59
C LEU A 502 5.83 -26.42 7.46
N ILE A 503 4.79 -25.96 8.13
CA ILE A 503 4.81 -24.78 8.99
C ILE A 503 4.16 -25.12 10.32
N TYR A 504 4.85 -24.83 11.41
CA TYR A 504 4.33 -25.05 12.76
C TYR A 504 3.38 -23.93 13.20
N TYR A 505 2.66 -24.21 14.28
CA TYR A 505 1.87 -23.23 15.02
C TYR A 505 2.63 -21.91 15.27
N GLY A 506 1.97 -20.80 14.90
CA GLY A 506 2.52 -19.44 14.96
C GLY A 506 3.25 -19.00 13.69
N GLY A 507 3.66 -19.93 12.83
CA GLY A 507 4.42 -19.62 11.61
C GLY A 507 3.58 -19.14 10.43
N ILE A 508 2.29 -19.54 10.33
CA ILE A 508 1.39 -19.11 9.25
C ILE A 508 0.77 -17.76 9.63
N THR A 509 1.17 -16.70 8.93
CA THR A 509 0.70 -15.31 9.14
C THR A 509 0.16 -14.71 7.84
N GLU A 510 -0.61 -13.62 7.94
CA GLU A 510 -1.07 -12.86 6.77
C GLU A 510 0.11 -12.32 5.97
N GLU A 511 1.16 -11.82 6.63
CA GLU A 511 2.38 -11.35 5.98
C GLU A 511 3.07 -12.49 5.21
N PHE A 512 3.16 -13.69 5.80
CA PHE A 512 3.73 -14.85 5.13
C PHE A 512 2.94 -15.19 3.86
N MET A 513 1.61 -15.27 3.94
CA MET A 513 0.77 -15.58 2.78
C MET A 513 0.83 -14.46 1.72
N ARG A 514 0.87 -13.19 2.12
CA ARG A 514 1.00 -12.04 1.21
C ARG A 514 2.35 -12.02 0.48
N THR A 515 3.44 -12.34 1.17
CA THR A 515 4.80 -12.24 0.61
C THR A 515 5.20 -13.49 -0.18
N ARG A 516 4.88 -14.68 0.32
CA ARG A 516 5.37 -15.97 -0.20
C ARG A 516 4.26 -16.85 -0.76
N GLY A 517 3.00 -16.66 -0.36
CA GLY A 517 1.85 -17.45 -0.81
C GLY A 517 1.71 -17.65 -2.32
N PRO A 518 2.00 -16.65 -3.19
CA PRO A 518 1.94 -16.83 -4.65
C PRO A 518 2.93 -17.87 -5.22
N TYR A 519 3.96 -18.22 -4.44
CA TYR A 519 4.99 -19.19 -4.83
C TYR A 519 4.76 -20.57 -4.21
N LEU A 520 3.68 -20.73 -3.43
CA LEU A 520 3.29 -21.98 -2.77
C LEU A 520 2.00 -22.51 -3.39
N ASP A 521 1.82 -23.83 -3.36
CA ASP A 521 0.55 -24.44 -3.78
C ASP A 521 -0.39 -24.64 -2.58
N GLY A 522 0.16 -24.59 -1.37
CA GLY A 522 -0.56 -24.71 -0.11
C GLY A 522 0.43 -24.76 1.03
N VAL A 523 -0.05 -25.16 2.20
CA VAL A 523 0.77 -25.34 3.39
C VAL A 523 0.40 -26.63 4.09
N VAL A 524 1.40 -27.25 4.71
CA VAL A 524 1.21 -28.34 5.67
C VAL A 524 1.25 -27.71 7.06
N PHE A 525 0.10 -27.59 7.71
CA PHE A 525 0.00 -26.99 9.03
C PHE A 525 0.16 -28.03 10.13
N HIS A 526 1.18 -27.86 10.96
CA HIS A 526 1.49 -28.78 12.04
C HIS A 526 1.07 -28.23 13.41
N PHE A 527 0.03 -28.81 14.00
CA PHE A 527 -0.40 -28.53 15.38
C PHE A 527 0.18 -29.58 16.34
N ARG A 528 0.87 -29.16 17.41
CA ARG A 528 1.61 -30.04 18.34
C ARG A 528 1.21 -29.79 19.79
N ALA A 529 1.60 -30.67 20.71
CA ALA A 529 1.32 -30.50 22.15
C ALA A 529 1.77 -29.12 22.69
N ASN A 530 2.94 -28.66 22.23
CA ASN A 530 3.53 -27.37 22.60
C ASN A 530 2.96 -26.19 21.79
N SER A 531 1.93 -26.39 20.97
CA SER A 531 1.15 -25.31 20.33
C SER A 531 0.31 -24.63 21.40
N TYR A 532 0.98 -23.82 22.23
CA TYR A 532 0.41 -23.17 23.40
C TYR A 532 -0.29 -21.87 22.95
N PRO A 533 -1.60 -21.68 23.25
CA PRO A 533 -2.38 -20.48 22.88
C PRO A 533 -2.60 -19.47 24.03
N PRO A 534 -1.69 -19.30 25.01
CA PRO A 534 -1.98 -18.67 26.30
C PRO A 534 -2.39 -17.20 26.23
N SER A 535 -2.22 -16.55 25.07
CA SER A 535 -2.67 -15.17 24.88
C SER A 535 -4.19 -15.04 24.80
N TYR A 536 -4.98 -16.13 24.66
CA TYR A 536 -6.44 -16.03 24.51
C TYR A 536 -7.27 -17.24 25.01
N ILE A 537 -6.65 -18.26 25.63
CA ILE A 537 -7.36 -19.36 26.32
C ILE A 537 -6.73 -19.55 27.71
N ASP A 538 -7.45 -19.11 28.74
CA ASP A 538 -7.04 -19.28 30.13
C ASP A 538 -6.98 -20.77 30.50
N ASN A 539 -5.93 -21.17 31.23
CA ASN A 539 -5.72 -22.55 31.72
C ASN A 539 -5.68 -23.64 30.64
N TYR A 540 -5.12 -23.35 29.45
CA TYR A 540 -4.90 -24.40 28.45
C TYR A 540 -4.07 -25.57 29.00
N ASP A 541 -4.71 -26.73 29.09
CA ASP A 541 -4.08 -27.99 29.45
C ASP A 541 -4.01 -28.90 28.22
N PRO A 542 -2.83 -29.07 27.60
CA PRO A 542 -2.66 -30.00 26.47
C PRO A 542 -2.80 -31.47 26.89
N LYS A 543 -3.03 -31.77 28.18
CA LYS A 543 -3.38 -33.10 28.69
C LYS A 543 -4.88 -33.37 28.68
N ASP A 544 -5.71 -32.32 28.64
CA ASP A 544 -7.14 -32.45 28.44
C ASP A 544 -7.41 -32.69 26.96
N PHE A 545 -7.88 -33.89 26.67
CA PHE A 545 -8.13 -34.39 25.33
C PHE A 545 -9.20 -33.59 24.57
N ASP A 546 -10.24 -33.16 25.28
CA ASP A 546 -11.34 -32.41 24.67
C ASP A 546 -10.87 -30.95 24.43
N MET A 547 -10.15 -30.38 25.39
CA MET A 547 -9.59 -29.04 25.26
C MET A 547 -8.57 -28.97 24.12
N TYR A 548 -7.64 -29.93 24.04
CA TYR A 548 -6.66 -29.99 22.95
C TYR A 548 -7.34 -30.04 21.58
N GLY A 549 -8.34 -30.91 21.43
CA GLY A 549 -9.10 -31.03 20.19
C GLY A 549 -9.87 -29.75 19.83
N ASP A 550 -10.44 -29.03 20.81
CA ASP A 550 -11.16 -27.78 20.57
C ASP A 550 -10.22 -26.63 20.17
N VAL A 551 -9.05 -26.54 20.80
CA VAL A 551 -8.01 -25.58 20.39
C VAL A 551 -7.52 -25.89 18.99
N GLN A 552 -7.31 -27.18 18.67
CA GLN A 552 -6.94 -27.57 17.32
C GLN A 552 -7.99 -27.14 16.29
N ARG A 553 -9.29 -27.33 16.55
CA ARG A 553 -10.39 -26.85 15.68
C ARG A 553 -10.36 -25.33 15.50
N TYR A 554 -10.21 -24.58 16.59
CA TYR A 554 -10.07 -23.13 16.55
C TYR A 554 -8.91 -22.69 15.66
N GLU A 555 -7.74 -23.32 15.81
CA GLU A 555 -6.55 -23.00 15.03
C GLU A 555 -6.70 -23.32 13.54
N PHE A 556 -7.28 -24.48 13.21
CA PHE A 556 -7.58 -24.81 11.82
C PHE A 556 -8.54 -23.79 11.18
N LYS A 557 -9.60 -23.38 11.88
CA LYS A 557 -10.50 -22.33 11.38
C LYS A 557 -9.75 -21.02 11.16
N ARG A 558 -8.95 -20.58 12.13
CA ARG A 558 -8.15 -19.35 12.03
C ARG A 558 -7.20 -19.40 10.82
N ILE A 559 -6.47 -20.49 10.68
CA ILE A 559 -5.51 -20.67 9.59
C ILE A 559 -6.20 -20.77 8.23
N ARG A 560 -7.39 -21.37 8.14
CA ARG A 560 -8.18 -21.36 6.89
C ARG A 560 -8.54 -19.94 6.45
N HIS A 561 -8.77 -19.00 7.37
CA HIS A 561 -8.97 -17.58 6.98
C HIS A 561 -7.69 -16.95 6.44
N ILE A 562 -6.54 -17.22 7.07
CA ILE A 562 -5.25 -16.66 6.66
C ILE A 562 -4.79 -17.24 5.31
N VAL A 563 -4.94 -18.56 5.14
CA VAL A 563 -4.52 -19.31 3.95
C VAL A 563 -5.49 -19.09 2.78
N GLY A 564 -6.77 -18.80 3.05
CA GLY A 564 -7.78 -18.53 2.05
C GLY A 564 -8.04 -19.72 1.12
N ASP A 565 -7.94 -19.47 -0.18
CA ASP A 565 -8.21 -20.47 -1.24
C ASP A 565 -7.10 -21.53 -1.37
N LYS A 566 -5.91 -21.24 -0.83
CA LYS A 566 -4.76 -22.15 -0.85
C LYS A 566 -5.05 -23.46 -0.12
N LEU A 567 -4.33 -24.49 -0.52
CA LEU A 567 -4.48 -25.83 0.04
C LEU A 567 -3.96 -25.83 1.48
N LEU A 568 -4.72 -26.45 2.38
CA LEU A 568 -4.31 -26.69 3.77
C LEU A 568 -4.31 -28.19 4.01
N ILE A 569 -3.13 -28.76 4.23
CA ILE A 569 -2.94 -30.15 4.64
C ILE A 569 -2.63 -30.16 6.14
N SER A 570 -3.28 -31.04 6.89
CA SER A 570 -3.01 -31.22 8.31
C SER A 570 -1.75 -32.05 8.52
N GLY A 571 -0.84 -31.61 9.37
CA GLY A 571 0.27 -32.41 9.86
C GLY A 571 -0.06 -32.98 11.24
N VAL A 572 -0.06 -34.31 11.37
CA VAL A 572 -0.48 -35.03 12.57
C VAL A 572 0.65 -35.87 13.14
N TYR A 573 1.14 -35.53 14.33
CA TYR A 573 2.03 -36.40 15.11
C TYR A 573 1.23 -37.37 15.96
N ILE A 574 1.54 -38.66 15.80
CA ILE A 574 1.11 -39.76 16.68
C ILE A 574 2.33 -40.40 17.37
N TRP A 575 3.42 -39.65 17.55
CA TRP A 575 4.63 -40.10 18.22
C TRP A 575 4.63 -39.68 19.70
N TYR A 576 4.72 -40.66 20.60
CA TYR A 576 4.78 -40.47 22.05
C TYR A 576 6.05 -41.10 22.59
N TYR A 577 7.01 -40.28 23.02
CA TYR A 577 8.17 -40.68 23.81
C TYR A 577 8.27 -39.73 25.01
N GLU A 578 9.17 -39.99 25.95
CA GLU A 578 9.52 -39.03 27.01
C GLU A 578 9.87 -37.68 26.35
N LYS A 579 9.00 -36.66 26.50
CA LYS A 579 9.03 -35.33 25.83
C LYS A 579 8.54 -35.27 24.35
N GLY A 580 7.69 -36.21 23.92
CA GLY A 580 7.14 -36.28 22.56
C GLY A 580 6.12 -35.18 22.21
N TRP A 581 5.66 -35.19 20.95
CA TRP A 581 4.95 -34.07 20.31
C TRP A 581 3.42 -34.23 20.18
N GLY A 582 2.83 -35.29 20.76
CA GLY A 582 1.38 -35.59 20.81
C GLY A 582 0.67 -35.11 22.08
N VAL A 583 -0.65 -35.42 22.25
CA VAL A 583 -1.36 -35.08 23.50
C VAL A 583 -0.63 -35.70 24.69
N LEU A 584 -0.30 -34.87 25.69
CA LEU A 584 0.46 -35.34 26.84
C LEU A 584 -0.48 -36.14 27.73
N THR A 585 -0.11 -37.36 28.11
CA THR A 585 -0.86 -38.05 29.18
C THR A 585 -0.60 -37.35 30.52
N PRO A 586 -1.54 -37.42 31.48
CA PRO A 586 -1.30 -36.98 32.86
C PRO A 586 0.02 -37.47 33.45
N ASP A 587 0.43 -38.71 33.11
CA ASP A 587 1.59 -39.42 33.66
C ASP A 587 2.88 -39.33 32.80
N GLU A 588 2.89 -38.50 31.74
CA GLU A 588 4.04 -38.07 30.90
C GLU A 588 4.97 -39.13 30.25
N GLN A 589 4.91 -40.42 30.60
CA GLN A 589 6.01 -41.35 30.29
C GLN A 589 5.64 -42.53 29.38
N ASN A 590 4.37 -42.96 29.31
CA ASN A 590 3.99 -44.10 28.45
C ASN A 590 2.47 -44.18 28.19
N PRO A 591 1.93 -43.53 27.14
CA PRO A 591 0.50 -43.62 26.85
C PRO A 591 0.08 -45.06 26.53
N SER A 592 -1.12 -45.44 26.96
CA SER A 592 -1.71 -46.72 26.56
C SER A 592 -1.99 -46.73 25.05
N VAL A 593 -2.01 -47.92 24.45
CA VAL A 593 -2.42 -48.08 23.03
C VAL A 593 -3.81 -47.46 22.80
N GLU A 594 -4.73 -47.62 23.75
CA GLU A 594 -6.06 -47.01 23.69
C GLU A 594 -6.00 -45.48 23.63
N HIS A 595 -5.14 -44.86 24.44
CA HIS A 595 -4.94 -43.40 24.41
C HIS A 595 -4.39 -42.95 23.05
N ILE A 596 -3.38 -43.65 22.53
CA ILE A 596 -2.78 -43.35 21.21
C ILE A 596 -3.81 -43.47 20.10
N VAL A 597 -4.60 -44.55 20.10
CA VAL A 597 -5.66 -44.78 19.10
C VAL A 597 -6.70 -43.68 19.17
N ARG A 598 -7.14 -43.29 20.38
CA ARG A 598 -8.11 -42.22 20.57
C ARG A 598 -7.57 -40.88 20.06
N ASP A 599 -6.32 -40.51 20.41
CA ASP A 599 -5.66 -39.27 19.94
C ASP A 599 -5.51 -39.23 18.44
N ALA A 600 -5.02 -40.32 17.83
CA ALA A 600 -4.90 -40.44 16.39
C ALA A 600 -6.25 -40.27 15.69
N ALA A 601 -7.30 -40.96 16.16
CA ALA A 601 -8.64 -40.86 15.59
C ALA A 601 -9.21 -39.44 15.69
N GLN A 602 -9.13 -38.80 16.86
CA GLN A 602 -9.64 -37.43 17.06
C GLN A 602 -8.91 -36.43 16.14
N LYS A 603 -7.57 -36.49 16.07
CA LYS A 603 -6.78 -35.62 15.18
C LYS A 603 -7.10 -35.87 13.72
N PHE A 604 -7.36 -37.12 13.33
CA PHE A 604 -7.74 -37.50 11.98
C PHE A 604 -9.12 -36.95 11.61
N GLU A 605 -10.10 -37.05 12.50
CA GLU A 605 -11.43 -36.43 12.34
C GLU A 605 -11.33 -34.90 12.19
N ILE A 606 -10.56 -34.23 13.06
CA ILE A 606 -10.34 -32.78 12.95
C ILE A 606 -9.66 -32.43 11.61
N SER A 607 -8.69 -33.24 11.18
CA SER A 607 -8.03 -33.05 9.89
C SER A 607 -9.01 -33.19 8.73
N HIS A 608 -9.88 -34.20 8.77
CA HIS A 608 -10.93 -34.41 7.78
C HIS A 608 -11.88 -33.22 7.69
N ASP A 609 -12.29 -32.68 8.83
CA ASP A 609 -13.26 -31.58 8.87
C ASP A 609 -12.70 -30.27 8.29
N TYR A 610 -11.44 -29.94 8.60
CA TYR A 610 -10.90 -28.59 8.35
C TYR A 610 -9.74 -28.50 7.34
N ALA A 611 -9.08 -29.61 7.01
CA ALA A 611 -8.04 -29.67 6.00
C ALA A 611 -8.51 -30.47 4.78
N ILE A 612 -7.82 -30.35 3.66
CA ILE A 612 -8.16 -31.10 2.43
C ILE A 612 -7.52 -32.50 2.40
N GLY A 613 -6.73 -32.81 3.43
CA GLY A 613 -5.92 -34.00 3.53
C GLY A 613 -5.03 -33.93 4.77
N THR A 614 -4.29 -35.00 5.04
CA THR A 614 -3.42 -35.13 6.20
C THR A 614 -2.12 -35.87 5.90
N ARG A 615 -1.06 -35.51 6.63
CA ARG A 615 0.24 -36.16 6.68
C ARG A 615 0.44 -36.69 8.10
N ILE A 616 0.58 -38.00 8.23
CA ILE A 616 0.72 -38.69 9.52
C ILE A 616 2.18 -39.00 9.81
N TYR A 617 2.66 -38.57 10.98
CA TYR A 617 4.02 -38.70 11.46
C TYR A 617 4.09 -39.59 12.71
N GLY A 618 5.10 -40.46 12.76
CA GLY A 618 5.35 -41.36 13.89
C GLY A 618 4.74 -42.75 13.73
N LEU A 619 5.14 -43.66 14.64
CA LEU A 619 4.75 -45.07 14.75
C LEU A 619 4.92 -45.94 13.48
N GLY A 620 5.08 -47.24 13.68
CA GLY A 620 5.03 -48.22 12.60
C GLY A 620 3.62 -48.34 12.03
N ILE A 621 3.50 -48.64 10.73
CA ILE A 621 2.22 -48.79 10.03
C ILE A 621 1.33 -49.90 10.61
N ASP A 622 1.92 -50.85 11.34
CA ASP A 622 1.22 -51.95 12.01
C ASP A 622 0.61 -51.55 13.38
N HIS A 623 0.81 -50.32 13.84
CA HIS A 623 0.22 -49.86 15.09
C HIS A 623 -1.32 -49.73 14.95
N PRO A 624 -2.13 -50.13 15.95
CA PRO A 624 -3.60 -50.10 15.88
C PRO A 624 -4.22 -48.72 15.54
N ALA A 625 -3.48 -47.64 15.76
CA ALA A 625 -3.90 -46.29 15.39
C ALA A 625 -4.12 -46.13 13.87
N TYR A 626 -3.29 -46.79 13.04
CA TYR A 626 -3.44 -46.75 11.59
C TYR A 626 -4.66 -47.51 11.11
N GLU A 627 -4.99 -48.63 11.75
CA GLU A 627 -6.23 -49.37 11.48
C GLU A 627 -7.46 -48.52 11.81
N ALA A 628 -7.48 -47.88 12.99
CA ALA A 628 -8.58 -47.00 13.38
C ALA A 628 -8.78 -45.81 12.43
N MET A 629 -7.70 -45.13 12.01
CA MET A 629 -7.79 -44.06 11.00
C MET A 629 -8.21 -44.60 9.63
N GLY A 630 -7.74 -45.79 9.25
CA GLY A 630 -8.13 -46.44 8.00
C GLY A 630 -9.62 -46.80 7.95
N ASP A 631 -10.20 -47.20 9.07
CA ASP A 631 -11.63 -47.49 9.17
C ASP A 631 -12.48 -46.22 9.10
N LEU A 632 -12.05 -45.12 9.72
CA LEU A 632 -12.66 -43.80 9.54
C LEU A 632 -12.62 -43.35 8.08
N GLN A 633 -11.48 -43.51 7.40
CA GLN A 633 -11.34 -43.15 5.99
C GLN A 633 -12.34 -43.93 5.12
N LYS A 634 -12.45 -45.25 5.30
CA LYS A 634 -13.42 -46.07 4.57
C LYS A 634 -14.87 -45.68 4.88
N GLN A 635 -15.15 -45.31 6.13
CA GLN A 635 -16.46 -44.83 6.54
C GLN A 635 -16.82 -43.54 5.79
N TRP A 636 -15.93 -42.55 5.76
CA TRP A 636 -16.18 -41.29 5.05
C TRP A 636 -16.33 -41.48 3.54
N GLU A 637 -15.53 -42.36 2.93
CA GLU A 637 -15.68 -42.73 1.52
C GLU A 637 -17.06 -43.37 1.24
N HIS A 638 -17.55 -44.23 2.14
CA HIS A 638 -18.87 -44.83 2.02
C HIS A 638 -20.01 -43.80 2.18
N GLU A 639 -19.84 -42.84 3.09
CA GLU A 639 -20.81 -41.79 3.37
C GLU A 639 -20.79 -40.65 2.34
N GLY A 640 -19.77 -40.60 1.46
CA GLY A 640 -19.57 -39.48 0.54
C GLY A 640 -19.17 -38.19 1.28
N SER A 641 -18.50 -38.33 2.42
CA SER A 641 -18.01 -37.21 3.21
C SER A 641 -16.70 -36.69 2.64
N ASP A 642 -16.73 -35.45 2.12
CA ASP A 642 -15.57 -34.77 1.56
C ASP A 642 -14.72 -34.08 2.64
N TRP A 643 -13.40 -34.08 2.43
CA TRP A 643 -12.45 -33.36 3.29
C TRP A 643 -12.60 -31.83 3.19
N GLY A 644 -12.45 -31.14 4.33
CA GLY A 644 -12.36 -29.69 4.43
C GLY A 644 -13.70 -28.95 4.31
N ARG A 645 -14.81 -29.62 4.66
CA ARG A 645 -16.18 -29.10 4.51
C ARG A 645 -16.76 -28.46 5.78
N ALA A 646 -16.03 -28.44 6.89
CA ALA A 646 -16.54 -27.84 8.12
C ALA A 646 -16.78 -26.33 7.99
N ASP A 647 -17.79 -25.84 8.69
CA ASP A 647 -18.08 -24.41 8.79
C ASP A 647 -16.99 -23.71 9.60
N ILE A 648 -16.32 -22.76 8.95
CA ILE A 648 -15.26 -21.95 9.55
C ILE A 648 -15.74 -20.56 9.97
N SER A 649 -16.99 -20.16 9.68
CA SER A 649 -17.49 -18.79 9.85
C SER A 649 -17.39 -18.24 11.29
N ASP A 650 -17.41 -19.13 12.28
CA ASP A 650 -17.20 -18.80 13.69
C ASP A 650 -15.96 -19.55 14.22
N PRO A 651 -14.77 -18.94 14.15
CA PRO A 651 -13.53 -19.53 14.68
C PRO A 651 -13.63 -19.88 16.16
N GLU A 652 -14.29 -19.04 16.96
CA GLU A 652 -14.25 -19.13 18.42
C GLU A 652 -15.25 -20.12 19.03
N LYS A 653 -16.15 -20.69 18.21
CA LYS A 653 -17.28 -21.52 18.65
C LYS A 653 -16.89 -22.56 19.71
N GLU A 654 -15.83 -23.32 19.50
CA GLU A 654 -15.40 -24.42 20.36
C GLU A 654 -14.69 -23.93 21.63
N VAL A 655 -13.95 -22.82 21.55
CA VAL A 655 -13.11 -22.32 22.64
C VAL A 655 -13.83 -21.36 23.60
N ARG A 656 -14.99 -20.80 23.21
CA ARG A 656 -15.79 -19.90 24.06
C ARG A 656 -16.12 -20.50 25.43
N LYS A 657 -16.39 -21.81 25.51
CA LYS A 657 -16.73 -22.48 26.78
C LYS A 657 -15.59 -22.42 27.81
N TYR A 658 -14.34 -22.30 27.37
CA TYR A 658 -13.17 -22.16 28.23
C TYR A 658 -12.96 -20.71 28.70
N ARG A 659 -13.52 -19.72 28.00
CA ARG A 659 -13.46 -18.30 28.38
C ARG A 659 -14.49 -17.89 29.44
N VAL A 660 -15.56 -18.67 29.64
CA VAL A 660 -16.71 -18.33 30.51
C VAL A 660 -16.61 -18.94 31.92
N ALA A 661 -15.56 -19.71 32.23
CA ALA A 661 -15.35 -20.31 33.56
C ALA A 661 -14.76 -19.32 34.62
N LEU A 662 -15.22 -18.07 34.64
CA LEU A 662 -14.68 -17.01 35.50
C LEU A 662 -15.72 -16.31 36.41
N ASP A 663 -16.82 -16.99 36.75
CA ASP A 663 -17.65 -16.55 37.89
C ASP A 663 -17.09 -16.99 39.26
N ASN A 664 -15.94 -17.70 39.30
CA ASN A 664 -15.23 -17.95 40.56
C ASN A 664 -13.76 -18.42 40.38
N PRO A 665 -12.77 -17.53 40.24
CA PRO A 665 -11.35 -17.91 40.28
C PRO A 665 -10.80 -17.84 41.71
N PRO A 666 -10.34 -18.94 42.34
CA PRO A 666 -9.30 -18.83 43.34
C PRO A 666 -7.96 -18.76 42.62
N TYR A 667 -7.34 -17.58 42.64
CA TYR A 667 -5.94 -17.33 42.32
C TYR A 667 -5.50 -17.59 40.87
N PHE A 668 -5.43 -16.52 40.06
CA PHE A 668 -4.21 -16.10 39.33
C PHE A 668 -4.42 -14.80 38.53
N ALA A 669 -5.29 -13.90 39.01
CA ALA A 669 -5.30 -12.51 38.58
C ALA A 669 -4.27 -11.71 39.37
N THR A 670 -2.97 -11.91 39.12
CA THR A 670 -1.91 -10.92 39.42
C THR A 670 -0.63 -11.31 38.69
N LEU A 671 -0.38 -10.74 37.50
CA LEU A 671 0.95 -10.18 37.17
C LEU A 671 1.07 -9.46 35.82
N LEU A 672 0.10 -9.48 34.91
CA LEU A 672 0.22 -8.72 33.67
C LEU A 672 -1.09 -8.03 33.32
N GLN A 673 -1.12 -6.72 33.60
CA GLN A 673 -2.05 -5.67 33.11
C GLN A 673 -2.65 -4.81 34.24
N ARG A 674 -1.75 -4.07 34.91
CA ARG A 674 -1.88 -2.67 35.41
C ARG A 674 -0.73 -2.45 36.42
N PRO A 675 0.08 -1.38 36.30
CA PRO A 675 0.97 -1.03 37.40
C PRO A 675 0.10 -0.69 38.61
N SER A 676 0.38 -1.33 39.74
CA SER A 676 -0.29 -0.98 41.00
C SER A 676 0.11 0.44 41.43
N GLU A 677 -0.71 1.14 42.21
CA GLU A 677 -0.36 2.44 42.80
C GLU A 677 0.96 2.39 43.59
N LEU A 678 1.32 1.21 44.11
CA LEU A 678 2.60 0.96 44.78
C LEU A 678 3.79 0.98 43.81
N SER A 679 3.61 0.45 42.59
CA SER A 679 4.60 0.45 41.51
C SER A 679 4.86 1.87 41.01
N GLU A 680 3.81 2.69 40.88
CA GLU A 680 3.96 4.11 40.52
C GLU A 680 4.61 4.95 41.64
N GLN A 681 4.31 4.65 42.91
CA GLN A 681 4.96 5.33 44.04
C GLN A 681 6.44 4.99 44.17
N LEU A 682 6.84 3.73 43.93
CA LEU A 682 8.24 3.30 43.93
C LEU A 682 9.04 3.91 42.77
N LEU A 683 8.45 3.99 41.56
CA LEU A 683 9.11 4.60 40.40
C LEU A 683 9.34 6.11 40.57
N ARG A 684 8.40 6.82 41.22
CA ARG A 684 8.57 8.26 41.57
C ARG A 684 9.57 8.51 42.70
N GLN A 685 9.77 7.53 43.60
CA GLN A 685 10.76 7.64 44.69
C GLN A 685 12.18 7.28 44.25
N LEU A 686 12.34 6.52 43.16
CA LEU A 686 13.63 6.00 42.69
C LEU A 686 14.22 6.73 41.47
N ASP A 687 13.52 7.75 40.92
CA ASP A 687 13.95 8.60 39.80
C ASP A 687 14.52 7.82 38.59
N VAL A 688 13.86 6.71 38.23
CA VAL A 688 14.27 5.87 37.08
C VAL A 688 13.44 6.28 35.85
N PRO A 689 14.06 6.63 34.71
CA PRO A 689 13.33 7.04 33.51
C PRO A 689 12.50 5.89 32.92
N GLN A 690 11.31 6.25 32.44
CA GLN A 690 10.33 5.35 31.85
C GLN A 690 10.88 4.74 30.55
N ILE A 691 11.08 3.42 30.54
CA ILE A 691 11.41 2.66 29.32
C ILE A 691 10.14 1.99 28.82
N ASP A 692 9.75 2.33 27.59
CA ASP A 692 8.65 1.69 26.87
C ASP A 692 9.07 0.26 26.46
N LEU A 693 8.38 -0.74 26.98
CA LEU A 693 8.77 -2.15 26.92
C LEU A 693 8.10 -2.91 25.77
N HIS A 694 7.71 -2.23 24.69
CA HIS A 694 7.14 -2.91 23.53
C HIS A 694 8.18 -3.51 22.56
N TRP A 695 9.48 -3.18 22.66
CA TRP A 695 10.44 -3.48 21.59
C TRP A 695 11.72 -4.27 21.97
N ARG A 696 11.71 -5.11 23.02
CA ARG A 696 12.94 -5.79 23.49
C ARG A 696 12.91 -7.32 23.64
N MET A 697 11.94 -8.01 23.06
CA MET A 697 11.98 -9.50 22.95
C MET A 697 12.37 -10.01 21.56
N MET A 698 12.84 -9.14 20.66
CA MET A 698 13.33 -9.50 19.31
C MET A 698 14.80 -9.10 19.08
N GLU A 699 15.54 -8.70 20.12
CA GLU A 699 16.96 -8.29 20.04
C GLU A 699 17.90 -9.17 20.89
N ASP A 700 17.69 -10.49 20.94
CA ASP A 700 18.85 -11.39 21.13
C ASP A 700 19.43 -11.67 19.74
N ALA A 701 20.09 -10.64 19.22
CA ALA A 701 20.91 -10.69 18.05
C ALA A 701 22.11 -11.61 18.32
N PHE A 702 22.27 -12.57 17.41
CA PHE A 702 23.54 -13.14 16.97
C PHE A 702 24.70 -12.13 17.14
N ASP A 703 25.66 -12.45 18.01
CA ASP A 703 26.93 -11.73 18.11
C ASP A 703 27.84 -12.14 16.94
N PRO A 704 28.15 -11.26 15.95
CA PRO A 704 29.02 -11.60 14.83
C PRO A 704 30.51 -11.65 15.20
N HIS A 705 30.88 -11.54 16.48
CA HIS A 705 32.27 -11.50 16.95
C HIS A 705 32.71 -12.65 17.87
N GLU A 706 31.87 -13.65 18.14
CA GLU A 706 32.30 -14.90 18.81
C GLU A 706 32.66 -16.03 17.82
N GLY A 707 33.35 -15.67 16.75
CA GLY A 707 34.00 -16.60 15.82
C GLY A 707 35.38 -16.08 15.42
N ARG A 708 36.38 -16.35 16.25
CA ARG A 708 37.79 -16.40 15.86
C ARG A 708 38.33 -17.80 16.06
#